data_AF-A0A0N4ZGZ8-F1
#
_entry.id   AF-A0A0N4ZGZ8-F1
#
_cell.length_a   1.000
_cell.length_b   1.000
_cell.length_c   1.000
_cell.angle_alpha   90.00
_cell.angle_beta   90.00
_cell.angle_gamma   90.00
#
_symmetry.space_group_name_H-M   'P 1'
#
loop_
_entity.id
_entity.type
_entity.pdbx_description
1 polymer ?
#
loop_
_entity_poly.entity_id
_entity_poly.type
_entity_poly.pdbx_seq_one_letter_code
_entity_poly.pdbx_strand_id
1 'polypeptide(L)'
;MRKHWNLFGEAALRDMNIDIGLKIYRHIGEVACVWALEELQYVEEKILLSAYLSEIIGNFDKAEELFLQSSNPLKALDMRRDLLHWEKALQLADKLAPSDVPIISKEYAQQLEFMGKYDDALKYYEKGLFKEDSNTSEEEFEHNEICNSGIARTSLKTGDFKRGISLASQIPIRSLKKECAIILEQQKQYFDASNLFELGNFYDRAAAVSLKAKNYAKVAELLKHVRSPKIQSQFGKVMENEKKYQSAVEAYLNGKDYDNAVRIYLDHLNDPENAVKLVKESRSIEGAKLVSKYFCSINDKKSAIQFLVLSQCFQEAFQLAETENLIPIYEEMIENYGSNVQFNQMAEYYNERKNWTKCGKYYYLGKNYPQSLEYLLRNGNDEDALIIAINCVADSKNITLQDTLLNYLMDNTNGVPKDPKLIFKFYISVSKYKEASKVAVIISDTEQSKGNYRVARDLLFQMAQELFRNKLPMPNIMKSSLMLVHSYLLVKPLIASKRPDIAGRLLIRISQNLSKFPAHKIQILTSTVVVCAQAMLFETAYNAAVELMKPENRKFVNDKYKKKIEQVARKRENSTKGDTEEIFSNCPFCNEPVKEFCLTCFSCKRELPFCIITGKHIVKDDLAICKKCTFPAYASEFKKLIIKICPMCGNNVEDYEVVYDIQRLEMHTFDDG
;
A
#
# COMPACT_ATOMS: atom_id res chain seq x y z
N MET A 1 -14.98 6.06 -71.70
CA MET A 1 -13.84 6.99 -71.87
C MET A 1 -12.51 6.32 -71.54
N ARG A 2 -12.21 5.96 -70.28
CA ARG A 2 -10.92 5.34 -69.87
C ARG A 2 -10.48 4.13 -70.72
N LYS A 3 -11.39 3.18 -70.99
CA LYS A 3 -11.10 2.01 -71.85
C LYS A 3 -10.66 2.36 -73.28
N HIS A 4 -11.18 3.45 -73.85
CA HIS A 4 -10.82 3.86 -75.23
C HIS A 4 -9.44 4.53 -75.26
N TRP A 5 -9.13 5.31 -74.22
CA TRP A 5 -7.81 5.89 -74.05
C TRP A 5 -6.73 4.83 -73.78
N ASN A 6 -7.04 3.76 -73.02
CA ASN A 6 -6.13 2.63 -72.86
C ASN A 6 -5.86 1.91 -74.19
N LEU A 7 -6.90 1.63 -74.98
CA LEU A 7 -6.74 1.03 -76.32
C LEU A 7 -5.90 1.92 -77.25
N PHE A 8 -6.05 3.24 -77.15
CA PHE A 8 -5.24 4.19 -77.92
C PHE A 8 -3.78 4.21 -77.44
N GLY A 9 -3.56 4.12 -76.13
CA GLY A 9 -2.23 3.95 -75.54
C GLY A 9 -1.56 2.66 -76.01
N GLU A 10 -2.26 1.52 -75.94
CA GLU A 10 -1.76 0.23 -76.42
C GLU A 10 -1.41 0.26 -77.92
N ALA A 11 -2.24 0.90 -78.76
CA ALA A 11 -1.95 1.05 -80.19
C ALA A 11 -0.69 1.89 -80.43
N ALA A 12 -0.53 3.01 -79.70
CA ALA A 12 0.68 3.84 -79.78
C ALA A 12 1.95 3.07 -79.35
N LEU A 13 1.85 2.22 -78.33
CA LEU A 13 2.98 1.37 -77.90
C LEU A 13 3.30 0.27 -78.92
N ARG A 14 2.31 -0.29 -79.63
CA ARG A 14 2.56 -1.26 -80.73
C ARG A 14 3.35 -0.65 -81.88
N ASP A 15 3.13 0.64 -82.15
CA ASP A 15 3.89 1.41 -83.15
C ASP A 15 5.23 1.95 -82.59
N MET A 16 5.63 1.53 -81.38
CA MET A 16 6.84 1.95 -80.67
C MET A 16 6.91 3.47 -80.38
N ASN A 17 5.76 4.14 -80.29
CA ASN A 17 5.70 5.58 -80.03
C ASN A 17 5.55 5.87 -78.52
N ILE A 18 6.70 5.90 -77.84
CA ILE A 18 6.79 6.13 -76.38
C ILE A 18 6.25 7.52 -75.99
N ASP A 19 6.56 8.56 -76.77
CA ASP A 19 6.17 9.95 -76.45
C ASP A 19 4.63 10.14 -76.45
N ILE A 20 3.94 9.54 -77.42
CA ILE A 20 2.49 9.56 -77.47
C ILE A 20 1.92 8.69 -76.34
N GLY A 21 2.50 7.50 -76.10
CA GLY A 21 2.15 6.64 -74.98
C GLY A 21 2.22 7.35 -73.62
N LEU A 22 3.32 8.05 -73.33
CA LEU A 22 3.52 8.81 -72.09
C LEU A 22 2.45 9.89 -71.88
N LYS A 23 2.12 10.65 -72.93
CA LYS A 23 1.06 11.68 -72.86
C LYS A 23 -0.30 11.06 -72.56
N ILE A 24 -0.62 9.94 -73.20
CA ILE A 24 -1.88 9.22 -73.02
C ILE A 24 -1.97 8.65 -71.59
N TYR A 25 -0.97 7.89 -71.12
CA TYR A 25 -1.03 7.28 -69.78
C TYR A 25 -0.95 8.31 -68.64
N ARG A 26 -0.24 9.44 -68.82
CA ARG A 26 -0.32 10.58 -67.89
C ARG A 26 -1.73 11.18 -67.82
N HIS A 27 -2.39 11.34 -68.97
CA HIS A 27 -3.75 11.87 -69.03
C HIS A 27 -4.78 10.94 -68.38
N ILE A 28 -4.59 9.62 -68.49
CA ILE A 28 -5.47 8.62 -67.86
C ILE A 28 -5.13 8.41 -66.37
N GLY A 29 -3.95 8.82 -65.92
CA GLY A 29 -3.48 8.67 -64.55
C GLY A 29 -2.88 7.29 -64.24
N GLU A 30 -2.40 6.55 -65.24
CA GLU A 30 -1.75 5.24 -65.07
C GLU A 30 -0.25 5.42 -64.76
N VAL A 31 0.07 5.77 -63.51
CA VAL A 31 1.43 6.14 -63.07
C VAL A 31 2.47 5.06 -63.35
N ALA A 32 2.12 3.78 -63.15
CA ALA A 32 3.04 2.65 -63.38
C ALA A 32 3.50 2.55 -64.84
N CYS A 33 2.58 2.74 -65.79
CA CYS A 33 2.91 2.75 -67.22
C CYS A 33 3.78 3.96 -67.57
N VAL A 34 3.57 5.10 -66.92
CA VAL A 34 4.37 6.32 -67.16
C VAL A 34 5.82 6.11 -66.73
N TRP A 35 6.06 5.56 -65.53
CA TRP A 35 7.41 5.28 -65.06
C TRP A 35 8.13 4.24 -65.93
N ALA A 36 7.44 3.14 -66.28
CA ALA A 36 8.02 2.13 -67.15
C ALA A 36 8.40 2.70 -68.53
N LEU A 37 7.57 3.57 -69.11
CA LEU A 37 7.86 4.19 -70.41
C LEU A 37 8.95 5.28 -70.33
N GLU A 38 9.11 5.97 -69.21
CA GLU A 38 10.20 6.94 -68.99
C GLU A 38 11.57 6.24 -68.97
N GLU A 39 11.67 5.07 -68.34
CA GLU A 39 12.91 4.27 -68.32
C GLU A 39 13.29 3.76 -69.72
N LEU A 40 12.30 3.51 -70.58
CA LEU A 40 12.49 2.97 -71.93
C LEU A 40 12.83 4.05 -72.98
N GLN A 41 12.75 5.34 -72.64
CA GLN A 41 13.00 6.43 -73.59
C GLN A 41 14.43 6.41 -74.18
N TYR A 42 15.38 5.83 -73.44
CA TYR A 42 16.80 5.78 -73.79
C TYR A 42 17.25 4.42 -74.37
N VAL A 43 16.33 3.47 -74.58
CA VAL A 43 16.66 2.14 -75.14
C VAL A 43 16.73 2.21 -76.67
N GLU A 44 17.95 2.14 -77.23
CA GLU A 44 18.18 2.24 -78.68
C GLU A 44 17.91 0.92 -79.44
N GLU A 45 18.06 -0.23 -78.77
CA GLU A 45 17.84 -1.54 -79.39
C GLU A 45 16.35 -1.79 -79.64
N LYS A 46 15.95 -1.82 -80.91
CA LYS A 46 14.54 -1.97 -81.31
C LYS A 46 13.89 -3.27 -80.84
N ILE A 47 14.62 -4.37 -80.82
CA ILE A 47 14.08 -5.69 -80.39
C ILE A 47 13.83 -5.67 -78.88
N LEU A 48 14.81 -5.21 -78.10
CA LEU A 48 14.68 -5.07 -76.65
C LEU A 48 13.57 -4.08 -76.26
N LEU A 49 13.49 -2.93 -76.94
CA LEU A 49 12.41 -1.96 -76.75
C LEU A 49 11.05 -2.59 -77.09
N SER A 50 10.94 -3.33 -78.19
CA SER A 50 9.71 -4.02 -78.58
C SER A 50 9.30 -5.10 -77.56
N ALA A 51 10.27 -5.76 -76.91
CA ALA A 51 10.03 -6.72 -75.85
C ALA A 51 9.41 -6.05 -74.61
N TYR A 52 10.03 -4.99 -74.09
CA TYR A 52 9.50 -4.23 -72.94
C TYR A 52 8.14 -3.58 -73.23
N LEU A 53 7.94 -3.06 -74.44
CA LEU A 53 6.62 -2.52 -74.83
C LEU A 53 5.56 -3.62 -74.91
N SER A 54 5.93 -4.82 -75.38
CA SER A 54 5.02 -5.97 -75.40
C SER A 54 4.67 -6.45 -73.98
N GLU A 55 5.61 -6.37 -73.05
CA GLU A 55 5.39 -6.63 -71.62
C GLU A 55 4.41 -5.63 -71.00
N ILE A 56 4.58 -4.32 -71.24
CA ILE A 56 3.67 -3.27 -70.73
C ILE A 56 2.24 -3.44 -71.27
N ILE A 57 2.09 -3.87 -72.53
CA ILE A 57 0.79 -4.16 -73.15
C ILE A 57 0.16 -5.45 -72.57
N GLY A 58 0.93 -6.28 -71.88
CA GLY A 58 0.48 -7.56 -71.32
C GLY A 58 0.56 -8.74 -72.30
N ASN A 59 1.28 -8.60 -73.43
CA ASN A 59 1.52 -9.69 -74.37
C ASN A 59 2.82 -10.43 -74.05
N PHE A 60 2.79 -11.18 -72.95
CA PHE A 60 3.98 -11.79 -72.37
C PHE A 60 4.63 -12.89 -73.22
N ASP A 61 3.86 -13.62 -74.03
CA ASP A 61 4.43 -14.65 -74.92
C ASP A 61 5.28 -14.04 -76.03
N LYS A 62 4.79 -12.95 -76.64
CA LYS A 62 5.56 -12.19 -77.62
C LYS A 62 6.76 -11.48 -76.97
N ALA A 63 6.59 -10.95 -75.75
CA ALA A 63 7.69 -10.34 -75.01
C ALA A 63 8.80 -11.36 -74.73
N GLU A 64 8.46 -12.60 -74.33
CA GLU A 64 9.44 -13.69 -74.13
C GLU A 64 10.25 -13.98 -75.40
N GLU A 65 9.58 -14.19 -76.53
CA GLU A 65 10.26 -14.45 -77.82
C GLU A 65 11.24 -13.32 -78.20
N LEU A 66 10.81 -12.06 -77.99
CA LEU A 66 11.62 -10.89 -78.31
C LEU A 66 12.78 -10.70 -77.33
N PHE A 67 12.57 -10.92 -76.02
CA PHE A 67 13.65 -10.87 -75.03
C PHE A 67 14.71 -11.93 -75.32
N LEU A 68 14.31 -13.15 -75.67
CA LEU A 68 15.24 -14.24 -76.03
C LEU A 68 16.09 -13.94 -77.28
N GLN A 69 15.58 -13.11 -78.19
CA GLN A 69 16.31 -12.67 -79.40
C GLN A 69 17.10 -11.38 -79.19
N SER A 70 16.89 -10.68 -78.07
CA SER A 70 17.52 -9.40 -77.75
C SER A 70 18.90 -9.56 -77.11
N SER A 71 19.57 -8.44 -76.85
CA SER A 71 20.82 -8.41 -76.07
C SER A 71 20.69 -8.93 -74.62
N ASN A 72 19.47 -8.97 -74.06
CA ASN A 72 19.22 -9.33 -72.66
C ASN A 72 18.20 -10.48 -72.50
N PRO A 73 18.58 -11.73 -72.83
CA PRO A 73 17.68 -12.89 -72.74
C PRO A 73 17.26 -13.23 -71.30
N LEU A 74 18.03 -12.84 -70.27
CA LEU A 74 17.69 -13.05 -68.86
C LEU A 74 16.41 -12.28 -68.45
N LYS A 75 16.06 -11.20 -69.15
CA LYS A 75 14.82 -10.46 -68.87
C LYS A 75 13.56 -11.28 -69.15
N ALA A 76 13.62 -12.23 -70.08
CA ALA A 76 12.55 -13.19 -70.30
C ALA A 76 12.28 -14.03 -69.04
N LEU A 77 13.35 -14.44 -68.36
CA LEU A 77 13.28 -15.22 -67.12
C LEU A 77 12.73 -14.37 -65.96
N ASP A 78 13.31 -13.19 -65.73
CA ASP A 78 12.86 -12.26 -64.69
C ASP A 78 11.35 -11.97 -64.82
N MET A 79 10.91 -11.59 -66.03
CA MET A 79 9.51 -11.34 -66.33
C MET A 79 8.62 -12.54 -66.00
N ARG A 80 9.02 -13.76 -66.38
CA ARG A 80 8.21 -14.96 -66.10
C ARG A 80 8.18 -15.31 -64.61
N ARG A 81 9.27 -15.07 -63.87
CA ARG A 81 9.31 -15.23 -62.41
C ARG A 81 8.41 -14.21 -61.73
N ASP A 82 8.47 -12.93 -62.13
CA ASP A 82 7.67 -11.84 -61.55
C ASP A 82 6.16 -12.02 -61.79
N LEU A 83 5.80 -12.62 -62.94
CA LEU A 83 4.42 -13.01 -63.25
C LEU A 83 3.97 -14.32 -62.56
N LEU A 84 4.85 -14.96 -61.78
CA LEU A 84 4.62 -16.25 -61.11
C LEU A 84 4.31 -17.39 -62.11
N HIS A 85 4.79 -17.29 -63.35
CA HIS A 85 4.68 -18.34 -64.37
C HIS A 85 5.78 -19.39 -64.21
N TRP A 86 5.79 -20.07 -63.06
CA TRP A 86 6.90 -20.91 -62.59
C TRP A 86 7.37 -21.99 -63.56
N GLU A 87 6.45 -22.69 -64.24
CA GLU A 87 6.85 -23.75 -65.19
C GLU A 87 7.65 -23.20 -66.37
N LYS A 88 7.21 -22.06 -66.94
CA LYS A 88 7.95 -21.36 -68.00
C LYS A 88 9.25 -20.77 -67.48
N ALA A 89 9.22 -20.16 -66.29
CA ALA A 89 10.42 -19.62 -65.64
C ALA A 89 11.48 -20.72 -65.41
N LEU A 90 11.09 -21.90 -64.93
CA LEU A 90 12.00 -23.03 -64.74
C LEU A 90 12.58 -23.54 -66.07
N GLN A 91 11.77 -23.63 -67.14
CA GLN A 91 12.27 -24.03 -68.46
C GLN A 91 13.27 -23.02 -69.05
N LEU A 92 13.06 -21.72 -68.79
CA LEU A 92 13.99 -20.66 -69.19
C LEU A 92 15.26 -20.68 -68.33
N ALA A 93 15.13 -20.85 -67.01
CA ALA A 93 16.26 -20.96 -66.09
C ALA A 93 17.16 -22.16 -66.42
N ASP A 94 16.57 -23.33 -66.69
CA ASP A 94 17.32 -24.55 -67.07
C ASP A 94 18.21 -24.33 -68.32
N LYS A 95 17.82 -23.41 -69.23
CA LYS A 95 18.57 -23.09 -70.46
C LYS A 95 19.52 -21.90 -70.33
N LEU A 96 19.12 -20.85 -69.60
CA LEU A 96 19.79 -19.54 -69.59
C LEU A 96 20.60 -19.29 -68.31
N ALA A 97 20.08 -19.73 -67.16
CA ALA A 97 20.68 -19.48 -65.85
C ALA A 97 20.45 -20.67 -64.90
N PRO A 98 21.21 -21.77 -65.05
CA PRO A 98 21.03 -22.97 -64.23
C PRO A 98 21.23 -22.74 -62.72
N SER A 99 21.97 -21.71 -62.34
CA SER A 99 22.16 -21.28 -60.94
C SER A 99 20.87 -20.82 -60.26
N ASP A 100 19.89 -20.34 -61.04
CA ASP A 100 18.65 -19.77 -60.51
C ASP A 100 17.56 -20.83 -60.35
N VAL A 101 17.76 -22.02 -60.94
CA VAL A 101 16.79 -23.13 -60.88
C VAL A 101 16.46 -23.52 -59.43
N PRO A 102 17.44 -23.65 -58.50
CA PRO A 102 17.11 -23.96 -57.11
C PRO A 102 16.34 -22.84 -56.40
N ILE A 103 16.64 -21.57 -56.71
CA ILE A 103 15.98 -20.38 -56.15
C ILE A 103 14.51 -20.35 -56.58
N ILE A 104 14.25 -20.45 -57.88
CA ILE A 104 12.90 -20.44 -58.47
C ILE A 104 12.11 -21.67 -58.03
N SER A 105 12.76 -22.84 -57.92
CA SER A 105 12.10 -24.06 -57.44
C SER A 105 11.64 -23.93 -55.99
N LYS A 106 12.43 -23.30 -55.12
CA LYS A 106 12.03 -22.99 -53.73
C LYS A 106 10.81 -22.07 -53.68
N GLU A 107 10.83 -20.96 -54.42
CA GLU A 107 9.72 -19.99 -54.42
C GLU A 107 8.43 -20.61 -54.97
N TYR A 108 8.55 -21.41 -56.04
CA TYR A 108 7.41 -22.16 -56.57
C TYR A 108 6.86 -23.16 -55.56
N ALA A 109 7.74 -23.89 -54.87
CA ALA A 109 7.34 -24.84 -53.83
C ALA A 109 6.61 -24.16 -52.67
N GLN A 110 7.05 -22.97 -52.24
CA GLN A 110 6.37 -22.17 -51.22
C GLN A 110 4.96 -21.77 -51.65
N GLN A 111 4.76 -21.35 -52.90
CA GLN A 111 3.43 -21.06 -53.42
C GLN A 111 2.55 -22.30 -53.48
N LEU A 112 3.08 -23.43 -53.95
CA LEU A 112 2.34 -24.71 -53.98
C LEU A 112 1.94 -25.18 -52.58
N GLU A 113 2.84 -25.04 -51.59
CA GLU A 113 2.58 -25.34 -50.18
C GLU A 113 1.44 -24.45 -49.65
N PHE A 114 1.46 -23.15 -49.95
CA PHE A 114 0.39 -22.22 -49.58
C PHE A 114 -0.96 -22.57 -50.24
N MET A 115 -0.94 -23.03 -51.49
CA MET A 115 -2.14 -23.51 -52.20
C MET A 115 -2.64 -24.89 -51.73
N GLY A 116 -1.90 -25.55 -50.84
CA GLY A 116 -2.24 -26.88 -50.32
C GLY A 116 -1.88 -28.05 -51.24
N LYS A 117 -1.12 -27.81 -52.32
CA LYS A 117 -0.62 -28.85 -53.24
C LYS A 117 0.69 -29.45 -52.72
N TYR A 118 0.61 -30.21 -51.63
CA TYR A 118 1.79 -30.66 -50.88
C TYR A 118 2.68 -31.66 -51.65
N ASP A 119 2.12 -32.53 -52.48
CA ASP A 119 2.89 -33.51 -53.26
C ASP A 119 3.80 -32.85 -54.30
N ASP A 120 3.31 -31.81 -54.96
CA ASP A 120 4.10 -31.06 -55.95
C ASP A 120 5.08 -30.11 -55.25
N ALA A 121 4.66 -29.46 -54.16
CA ALA A 121 5.55 -28.64 -53.35
C ALA A 121 6.76 -29.43 -52.85
N LEU A 122 6.57 -30.66 -52.39
CA LEU A 122 7.67 -31.54 -51.95
C LEU A 122 8.70 -31.77 -53.07
N LYS A 123 8.24 -32.12 -54.29
CA LYS A 123 9.14 -32.34 -55.45
C LYS A 123 9.96 -31.09 -55.78
N TYR A 124 9.34 -29.91 -55.73
CA TYR A 124 10.04 -28.67 -56.08
C TYR A 124 10.96 -28.18 -54.95
N TYR A 125 10.65 -28.43 -53.68
CA TYR A 125 11.61 -28.19 -52.61
C TYR A 125 12.84 -29.10 -52.72
N GLU A 126 12.66 -30.37 -53.11
CA GLU A 126 13.78 -31.29 -53.37
C GLU A 126 14.61 -30.84 -54.58
N LYS A 127 13.97 -30.41 -55.67
CA LYS A 127 14.64 -29.79 -56.82
C LYS A 127 15.34 -28.49 -56.44
N GLY A 128 14.84 -27.81 -55.41
CA GLY A 128 15.35 -26.55 -54.87
C GLY A 128 16.61 -26.66 -54.02
N LEU A 129 17.15 -27.86 -53.77
CA LEU A 129 18.35 -28.03 -52.95
C LEU A 129 19.63 -27.79 -53.78
N PHE A 130 20.51 -26.94 -53.26
CA PHE A 130 21.90 -26.87 -53.71
C PHE A 130 22.68 -28.09 -53.24
N LYS A 131 23.65 -28.55 -54.05
CA LYS A 131 24.56 -29.64 -53.66
C LYS A 131 25.51 -29.13 -52.58
N GLU A 132 25.56 -29.84 -51.47
CA GLU A 132 26.48 -29.54 -50.37
C GLU A 132 27.88 -30.06 -50.73
N ASP A 133 28.84 -29.13 -50.90
CA ASP A 133 30.25 -29.41 -51.19
C ASP A 133 31.13 -28.57 -50.24
N SER A 134 32.45 -28.80 -50.21
CA SER A 134 33.36 -28.11 -49.29
C SER A 134 33.45 -26.58 -49.44
N ASN A 135 32.84 -26.02 -50.49
CA ASN A 135 32.81 -24.59 -50.82
C ASN A 135 31.39 -23.97 -50.74
N THR A 136 30.41 -24.64 -50.14
CA THR A 136 29.04 -24.11 -50.01
C THR A 136 29.04 -22.77 -49.28
N SER A 137 28.40 -21.77 -49.89
CA SER A 137 28.31 -20.43 -49.30
C SER A 137 27.31 -20.40 -48.13
N GLU A 138 27.42 -19.40 -47.25
CA GLU A 138 26.45 -19.20 -46.16
C GLU A 138 25.02 -19.00 -46.72
N GLU A 139 24.88 -18.31 -47.85
CA GLU A 139 23.61 -18.08 -48.54
C GLU A 139 22.99 -19.39 -49.09
N GLU A 140 23.81 -20.29 -49.63
CA GLU A 140 23.35 -21.61 -50.10
C GLU A 140 22.92 -22.51 -48.95
N PHE A 141 23.60 -22.42 -47.80
CA PHE A 141 23.24 -23.14 -46.59
C PHE A 141 21.89 -22.67 -46.03
N GLU A 142 21.69 -21.35 -45.89
CA GLU A 142 20.41 -20.79 -45.46
C GLU A 142 19.27 -21.14 -46.42
N HIS A 143 19.54 -21.13 -47.73
CA HIS A 143 18.57 -21.56 -48.74
C HIS A 143 18.18 -23.04 -48.57
N ASN A 144 19.16 -23.91 -48.38
CA ASN A 144 18.92 -25.34 -48.13
C ASN A 144 18.16 -25.58 -46.81
N GLU A 145 18.41 -24.80 -45.75
CA GLU A 145 17.61 -24.88 -44.52
C GLU A 145 16.13 -24.54 -44.75
N ILE A 146 15.83 -23.55 -45.59
CA ILE A 146 14.45 -23.20 -45.96
C ILE A 146 13.80 -24.34 -46.77
N CYS A 147 14.51 -24.87 -47.77
CA CYS A 147 14.03 -26.00 -48.55
C CYS A 147 13.78 -27.24 -47.68
N ASN A 148 14.73 -27.61 -46.83
CA ASN A 148 14.60 -28.73 -45.90
C ASN A 148 13.46 -28.53 -44.89
N SER A 149 13.23 -27.29 -44.44
CA SER A 149 12.05 -26.95 -43.63
C SER A 149 10.73 -27.18 -44.38
N GLY A 150 10.68 -26.79 -45.66
CA GLY A 150 9.55 -27.06 -46.55
C GLY A 150 9.34 -28.56 -46.79
N ILE A 151 10.41 -29.31 -47.06
CA ILE A 151 10.39 -30.78 -47.22
C ILE A 151 9.86 -31.44 -45.95
N ALA A 152 10.30 -31.01 -44.77
CA ALA A 152 9.82 -31.56 -43.51
C ALA A 152 8.30 -31.35 -43.34
N ARG A 153 7.78 -30.14 -43.56
CA ARG A 153 6.34 -29.85 -43.45
C ARG A 153 5.51 -30.60 -44.50
N THR A 154 5.93 -30.55 -45.75
CA THR A 154 5.21 -31.19 -46.87
C THR A 154 5.23 -32.72 -46.74
N SER A 155 6.36 -33.33 -46.36
CA SER A 155 6.45 -34.79 -46.10
C SER A 155 5.48 -35.25 -45.01
N LEU A 156 5.33 -34.47 -43.93
CA LEU A 156 4.32 -34.76 -42.90
C LEU A 156 2.89 -34.65 -43.46
N LYS A 157 2.61 -33.65 -44.31
CA LYS A 157 1.29 -33.47 -44.93
C LYS A 157 0.95 -34.56 -45.93
N THR A 158 1.92 -35.08 -46.69
CA THR A 158 1.75 -36.16 -47.67
C THR A 158 1.77 -37.56 -47.05
N GLY A 159 2.14 -37.68 -45.77
CA GLY A 159 2.04 -38.92 -44.99
C GLY A 159 3.35 -39.68 -44.78
N ASP A 160 4.49 -39.15 -45.26
CA ASP A 160 5.81 -39.69 -44.92
C ASP A 160 6.30 -39.12 -43.57
N PHE A 161 5.72 -39.68 -42.49
CA PHE A 161 6.01 -39.25 -41.13
C PHE A 161 7.47 -39.44 -40.73
N LYS A 162 8.10 -40.56 -41.15
CA LYS A 162 9.46 -40.90 -40.73
C LYS A 162 10.45 -39.84 -41.22
N ARG A 163 10.37 -39.51 -42.51
CA ARG A 163 11.23 -38.50 -43.13
C ARG A 163 10.95 -37.10 -42.61
N GLY A 164 9.67 -36.75 -42.46
CA GLY A 164 9.28 -35.43 -41.93
C GLY A 164 9.75 -35.20 -40.49
N ILE A 165 9.62 -36.21 -39.61
CA ILE A 165 10.06 -36.13 -38.21
C ILE A 165 11.59 -36.08 -38.11
N SER A 166 12.31 -36.90 -38.89
CA SER A 166 13.79 -36.91 -38.83
C SER A 166 14.37 -35.55 -39.21
N LEU A 167 13.87 -34.96 -40.30
CA LEU A 167 14.31 -33.64 -40.76
C LEU A 167 13.93 -32.54 -39.75
N ALA A 168 12.69 -32.51 -39.27
CA ALA A 168 12.25 -31.52 -38.28
C ALA A 168 13.02 -31.61 -36.94
N SER A 169 13.52 -32.80 -36.58
CA SER A 169 14.30 -33.00 -35.36
C SER A 169 15.74 -32.51 -35.50
N GLN A 170 16.36 -32.73 -36.66
CA GLN A 170 17.74 -32.35 -36.96
C GLN A 170 17.90 -30.83 -37.13
N ILE A 171 16.94 -30.17 -37.76
CA ILE A 171 17.00 -28.73 -38.05
C ILE A 171 16.83 -27.93 -36.73
N PRO A 172 17.75 -27.00 -36.40
CA PRO A 172 17.74 -26.25 -35.15
C PRO A 172 16.70 -25.10 -35.12
N ILE A 173 15.69 -25.14 -35.98
CA ILE A 173 14.66 -24.09 -36.09
C ILE A 173 13.47 -24.42 -35.17
N ARG A 174 13.25 -23.56 -34.17
CA ARG A 174 12.19 -23.73 -33.17
C ARG A 174 10.77 -23.62 -33.76
N SER A 175 10.55 -22.68 -34.69
CA SER A 175 9.24 -22.51 -35.35
C SER A 175 8.85 -23.73 -36.18
N LEU A 176 9.80 -24.33 -36.90
CA LEU A 176 9.59 -25.54 -37.70
C LEU A 176 9.10 -26.71 -36.83
N LYS A 177 9.78 -26.98 -35.70
CA LYS A 177 9.36 -28.02 -34.75
C LYS A 177 7.91 -27.84 -34.30
N LYS A 178 7.50 -26.60 -34.04
CA LYS A 178 6.11 -26.26 -33.68
C LYS A 178 5.14 -26.51 -34.83
N GLU A 179 5.46 -26.07 -36.05
CA GLU A 179 4.63 -26.25 -37.24
C GLU A 179 4.43 -27.74 -37.55
N CYS A 180 5.52 -28.49 -37.64
CA CYS A 180 5.52 -29.94 -37.84
C CYS A 180 4.73 -30.68 -36.74
N ALA A 181 4.88 -30.28 -35.46
CA ALA A 181 4.14 -30.89 -34.36
C ALA A 181 2.64 -30.61 -34.42
N ILE A 182 2.22 -29.42 -34.87
CA ILE A 182 0.80 -29.10 -35.12
C ILE A 182 0.24 -29.98 -36.25
N ILE A 183 1.01 -30.22 -37.31
CA ILE A 183 0.61 -31.08 -38.42
C ILE A 183 0.38 -32.52 -37.93
N LEU A 184 1.33 -33.05 -37.16
CA LEU A 184 1.22 -34.37 -36.52
C LEU A 184 0.01 -34.45 -35.56
N GLU A 185 -0.24 -33.40 -34.77
CA GLU A 185 -1.42 -33.33 -33.89
C GLU A 185 -2.73 -33.37 -34.67
N GLN A 186 -2.83 -32.64 -35.79
CA GLN A 186 -3.99 -32.67 -36.70
C GLN A 186 -4.22 -34.07 -37.30
N GLN A 187 -3.13 -34.76 -37.65
CA GLN A 187 -3.15 -36.13 -38.18
C GLN A 187 -3.27 -37.21 -37.09
N LYS A 188 -3.51 -36.82 -35.82
CA LYS A 188 -3.68 -37.69 -34.65
C LYS A 188 -2.44 -38.52 -34.26
N GLN A 189 -1.26 -38.16 -34.76
CA GLN A 189 0.02 -38.76 -34.34
C GLN A 189 0.52 -38.08 -33.07
N TYR A 190 -0.18 -38.31 -31.96
CA TYR A 190 0.03 -37.53 -30.72
C TYR A 190 1.37 -37.82 -30.02
N PHE A 191 1.91 -39.03 -30.13
CA PHE A 191 3.19 -39.39 -29.50
C PHE A 191 4.35 -38.60 -30.12
N ASP A 192 4.45 -38.62 -31.45
CA ASP A 192 5.50 -37.91 -32.18
C ASP A 192 5.32 -36.38 -32.10
N ALA A 193 4.07 -35.91 -32.14
CA ALA A 193 3.77 -34.49 -31.92
C ALA A 193 4.25 -34.01 -30.55
N SER A 194 4.06 -34.80 -29.48
CA SER A 194 4.55 -34.48 -28.14
C SER A 194 6.08 -34.39 -28.10
N ASN A 195 6.77 -35.39 -28.66
CA ASN A 195 8.24 -35.40 -28.72
C ASN A 195 8.79 -34.17 -29.44
N LEU A 196 8.16 -33.78 -30.56
CA LEU A 196 8.62 -32.66 -31.35
C LEU A 196 8.33 -31.30 -30.68
N PHE A 197 7.20 -31.16 -29.97
CA PHE A 197 6.96 -29.99 -29.12
C PHE A 197 7.97 -29.89 -27.98
N GLU A 198 8.36 -31.01 -27.37
CA GLU A 198 9.38 -31.05 -26.33
C GLU A 198 10.75 -30.65 -26.86
N LEU A 199 11.19 -31.19 -28.00
CA LEU A 199 12.43 -30.77 -28.69
C LEU A 199 12.42 -29.28 -29.06
N GLY A 200 11.24 -28.70 -29.29
CA GLY A 200 11.04 -27.27 -29.52
C GLY A 200 10.94 -26.41 -28.25
N ASN A 201 11.10 -27.00 -27.07
CA ASN A 201 10.90 -26.36 -25.76
C ASN A 201 9.48 -25.76 -25.60
N PHE A 202 8.46 -26.41 -26.16
CA PHE A 202 7.04 -26.04 -26.02
C PHE A 202 6.32 -26.97 -25.03
N TYR A 203 6.81 -27.00 -23.79
CA TYR A 203 6.37 -27.93 -22.73
C TYR A 203 4.86 -27.91 -22.46
N ASP A 204 4.22 -26.73 -22.45
CA ASP A 204 2.76 -26.62 -22.24
C ASP A 204 1.98 -27.37 -23.32
N ARG A 205 2.36 -27.22 -24.60
CA ARG A 205 1.70 -27.94 -25.70
C ARG A 205 2.05 -29.42 -25.69
N ALA A 206 3.31 -29.77 -25.42
CA ALA A 206 3.75 -31.15 -25.29
C ALA A 206 2.94 -31.90 -24.22
N ALA A 207 2.70 -31.28 -23.05
CA ALA A 207 1.89 -31.86 -21.99
C ALA A 207 0.41 -32.01 -22.40
N ALA A 208 -0.17 -30.98 -23.03
CA ALA A 208 -1.56 -31.03 -23.51
C ALA A 208 -1.78 -32.15 -24.56
N VAL A 209 -0.83 -32.33 -25.48
CA VAL A 209 -0.90 -33.41 -26.48
C VAL A 209 -0.64 -34.78 -25.84
N SER A 210 0.27 -34.87 -24.87
CA SER A 210 0.54 -36.11 -24.14
C SER A 210 -0.67 -36.57 -23.30
N LEU A 211 -1.45 -35.64 -22.76
CA LEU A 211 -2.74 -35.93 -22.12
C LEU A 211 -3.73 -36.56 -23.11
N LYS A 212 -3.81 -36.06 -24.35
CA LYS A 212 -4.64 -36.65 -25.41
C LYS A 212 -4.12 -38.04 -25.82
N ALA A 213 -2.80 -38.21 -25.84
CA ALA A 213 -2.14 -39.49 -26.13
C ALA A 213 -2.29 -40.53 -24.99
N LYS A 214 -2.87 -40.16 -23.84
CA LYS A 214 -2.93 -40.97 -22.61
C LYS A 214 -1.56 -41.40 -22.08
N ASN A 215 -0.50 -40.66 -22.41
CA ASN A 215 0.84 -40.91 -21.89
C ASN A 215 1.09 -40.11 -20.61
N TYR A 216 0.54 -40.58 -19.48
CA TYR A 216 0.55 -39.85 -18.22
C TYR A 216 1.92 -39.78 -17.54
N ALA A 217 2.77 -40.80 -17.74
CA ALA A 217 4.14 -40.81 -17.24
C ALA A 217 4.93 -39.63 -17.81
N LYS A 218 4.84 -39.44 -19.14
CA LYS A 218 5.47 -38.31 -19.82
C LYS A 218 4.89 -36.96 -19.38
N VAL A 219 3.57 -36.89 -19.15
CA VAL A 219 2.95 -35.67 -18.61
C VAL A 219 3.58 -35.33 -17.26
N ALA A 220 3.70 -36.28 -16.33
CA ALA A 220 4.28 -36.01 -15.01
C ALA A 220 5.71 -35.45 -15.06
N GLU A 221 6.52 -35.92 -16.01
CA GLU A 221 7.86 -35.36 -16.25
C GLU A 221 7.80 -33.92 -16.80
N LEU A 222 6.94 -33.70 -17.81
CA LEU A 222 6.75 -32.39 -18.43
C LEU A 222 6.16 -31.36 -17.46
N LEU A 223 5.33 -31.77 -16.50
CA LEU A 223 4.66 -30.87 -15.56
C LEU A 223 5.62 -30.05 -14.69
N LYS A 224 6.88 -30.50 -14.52
CA LYS A 224 7.94 -29.72 -13.84
C LYS A 224 8.25 -28.41 -14.57
N HIS A 225 8.01 -28.36 -15.88
CA HIS A 225 8.28 -27.22 -16.75
C HIS A 225 6.99 -26.49 -17.20
N VAL A 226 5.82 -27.11 -17.01
CA VAL A 226 4.51 -26.56 -17.40
C VAL A 226 4.04 -25.55 -16.37
N ARG A 227 3.81 -24.31 -16.82
CA ARG A 227 3.29 -23.22 -15.98
C ARG A 227 1.79 -23.02 -16.12
N SER A 228 1.16 -23.62 -17.13
CA SER A 228 -0.26 -23.46 -17.41
C SER A 228 -1.13 -24.15 -16.34
N PRO A 229 -1.91 -23.39 -15.54
CA PRO A 229 -2.76 -23.97 -14.49
C PRO A 229 -3.84 -24.89 -15.04
N LYS A 230 -4.37 -24.59 -16.25
CA LYS A 230 -5.41 -25.39 -16.91
C LYS A 230 -4.96 -26.83 -17.17
N ILE A 231 -3.69 -27.01 -17.55
CA ILE A 231 -3.12 -28.34 -17.84
C ILE A 231 -2.93 -29.13 -16.54
N GLN A 232 -2.45 -28.46 -15.49
CA GLN A 232 -2.31 -29.03 -14.15
C GLN A 232 -3.67 -29.52 -13.61
N SER A 233 -4.73 -28.71 -13.70
CA SER A 233 -6.09 -29.11 -13.28
C SER A 233 -6.65 -30.24 -14.16
N GLN A 234 -6.38 -30.26 -15.46
CA GLN A 234 -6.78 -31.37 -16.34
C GLN A 234 -6.06 -32.67 -15.95
N PHE A 235 -4.77 -32.61 -15.63
CA PHE A 235 -4.03 -33.75 -15.12
C PHE A 235 -4.56 -34.20 -13.76
N GLY A 236 -4.93 -33.28 -12.87
CA GLY A 236 -5.60 -33.58 -11.60
C GLY A 236 -6.90 -34.38 -11.79
N LYS A 237 -7.75 -33.97 -12.74
CA LYS A 237 -8.98 -34.70 -13.10
C LYS A 237 -8.71 -36.11 -13.62
N VAL A 238 -7.65 -36.29 -14.41
CA VAL A 238 -7.24 -37.61 -14.89
C VAL A 238 -6.77 -38.48 -13.73
N MET A 239 -5.92 -37.97 -12.84
CA MET A 239 -5.43 -38.69 -11.67
C MET A 239 -6.56 -39.06 -10.70
N GLU A 240 -7.57 -38.19 -10.56
CA GLU A 240 -8.77 -38.46 -9.79
C GLU A 240 -9.59 -39.63 -10.38
N ASN A 241 -9.78 -39.67 -11.70
CA ASN A 241 -10.42 -40.79 -12.38
C ASN A 241 -9.63 -42.11 -12.22
N GLU A 242 -8.30 -42.04 -12.13
CA GLU A 242 -7.43 -43.18 -11.82
C GLU A 242 -7.41 -43.56 -10.33
N LYS A 243 -8.19 -42.86 -9.47
CA LYS A 243 -8.22 -43.02 -8.01
C LYS A 243 -6.88 -42.75 -7.31
N LYS A 244 -5.97 -42.02 -7.95
CA LYS A 244 -4.70 -41.54 -7.37
C LYS A 244 -4.92 -40.19 -6.70
N TYR A 245 -5.66 -40.19 -5.59
CA TYR A 245 -6.14 -38.96 -4.94
C TYR A 245 -5.01 -38.04 -4.45
N GLN A 246 -3.91 -38.56 -3.93
CA GLN A 246 -2.77 -37.75 -3.48
C GLN A 246 -2.12 -36.98 -4.64
N SER A 247 -1.82 -37.67 -5.75
CA SER A 247 -1.27 -37.02 -6.95
C SER A 247 -2.27 -36.06 -7.61
N ALA A 248 -3.57 -36.35 -7.51
CA ALA A 248 -4.62 -35.43 -7.99
C ALA A 248 -4.61 -34.11 -7.18
N VAL A 249 -4.49 -34.18 -5.86
CA VAL A 249 -4.40 -33.00 -4.99
C VAL A 249 -3.18 -32.16 -5.33
N GLU A 250 -1.99 -32.76 -5.46
CA GLU A 250 -0.77 -32.03 -5.84
C GLU A 250 -0.95 -31.30 -7.18
N ALA A 251 -1.57 -31.96 -8.16
CA ALA A 251 -1.88 -31.38 -9.46
C ALA A 251 -2.90 -30.23 -9.37
N TYR A 252 -3.95 -30.37 -8.56
CA TYR A 252 -4.93 -29.30 -8.33
C TYR A 252 -4.33 -28.10 -7.58
N LEU A 253 -3.43 -28.33 -6.61
CA LEU A 253 -2.68 -27.28 -5.93
C LEU A 253 -1.79 -26.50 -6.90
N ASN A 254 -1.03 -27.21 -7.75
CA ASN A 254 -0.23 -26.59 -8.80
C ASN A 254 -1.10 -25.87 -9.85
N GLY A 255 -2.29 -26.38 -10.10
CA GLY A 255 -3.32 -25.79 -10.97
C GLY A 255 -4.09 -24.64 -10.34
N LYS A 256 -3.85 -24.30 -9.06
CA LYS A 256 -4.61 -23.31 -8.28
C LYS A 256 -6.12 -23.58 -8.24
N ASP A 257 -6.51 -24.83 -8.40
CA ASP A 257 -7.89 -25.30 -8.33
C ASP A 257 -8.14 -25.83 -6.91
N TYR A 258 -8.20 -24.90 -5.98
CA TYR A 258 -8.28 -25.21 -4.55
C TYR A 258 -9.59 -25.88 -4.18
N ASP A 259 -10.67 -25.60 -4.92
CA ASP A 259 -12.00 -26.16 -4.64
C ASP A 259 -12.03 -27.67 -4.82
N ASN A 260 -11.44 -28.14 -5.93
CA ASN A 260 -11.30 -29.58 -6.17
C ASN A 260 -10.31 -30.24 -5.21
N ALA A 261 -9.23 -29.55 -4.84
CA ALA A 261 -8.29 -30.07 -3.84
C ALA A 261 -8.96 -30.23 -2.46
N VAL A 262 -9.71 -29.22 -1.99
CA VAL A 262 -10.49 -29.27 -0.74
C VAL A 262 -11.51 -30.39 -0.78
N ARG A 263 -12.24 -30.54 -1.90
CA ARG A 263 -13.20 -31.64 -2.08
C ARG A 263 -12.53 -33.01 -1.91
N ILE A 264 -11.38 -33.24 -2.54
CA ILE A 264 -10.69 -34.53 -2.45
C ILE A 264 -10.18 -34.78 -1.03
N TYR A 265 -9.66 -33.76 -0.34
CA TYR A 265 -9.27 -33.87 1.06
C TYR A 265 -10.43 -34.31 1.96
N LEU A 266 -11.62 -33.71 1.77
CA LEU A 266 -12.81 -34.01 2.58
C LEU A 266 -13.48 -35.35 2.21
N ASP A 267 -13.72 -35.60 0.93
CA ASP A 267 -14.55 -36.72 0.46
C ASP A 267 -13.78 -38.04 0.33
N HIS A 268 -12.50 -38.00 -0.04
CA HIS A 268 -11.73 -39.20 -0.40
C HIS A 268 -10.56 -39.49 0.55
N LEU A 269 -9.83 -38.46 0.96
CA LEU A 269 -8.67 -38.63 1.85
C LEU A 269 -9.04 -38.57 3.34
N ASN A 270 -10.25 -38.11 3.68
CA ASN A 270 -10.75 -37.92 5.03
C ASN A 270 -9.76 -37.13 5.92
N ASP A 271 -9.19 -36.06 5.35
CA ASP A 271 -8.18 -35.21 5.97
C ASP A 271 -8.70 -33.76 6.07
N PRO A 272 -9.55 -33.47 7.08
CA PRO A 272 -10.14 -32.16 7.26
C PRO A 272 -9.12 -31.11 7.71
N GLU A 273 -8.01 -31.50 8.32
CA GLU A 273 -6.99 -30.56 8.81
C GLU A 273 -6.30 -29.85 7.63
N ASN A 274 -5.87 -30.63 6.62
CA ASN A 274 -5.26 -30.06 5.42
C ASN A 274 -6.28 -29.29 4.57
N ALA A 275 -7.54 -29.73 4.52
CA ALA A 275 -8.62 -28.96 3.86
C ALA A 275 -8.81 -27.57 4.52
N VAL A 276 -8.86 -27.52 5.86
CA VAL A 276 -8.98 -26.27 6.63
C VAL A 276 -7.80 -25.35 6.38
N LYS A 277 -6.58 -25.88 6.45
CA LYS A 277 -5.36 -25.11 6.21
C LYS A 277 -5.36 -24.52 4.81
N LEU A 278 -5.72 -25.32 3.81
CA LEU A 278 -5.78 -24.89 2.42
C LEU A 278 -6.81 -23.78 2.21
N VAL A 279 -8.01 -23.89 2.78
CA VAL A 279 -9.04 -22.84 2.69
C VAL A 279 -8.60 -21.53 3.36
N LYS A 280 -7.93 -21.61 4.52
CA LYS A 280 -7.42 -20.41 5.21
C LYS A 280 -6.32 -19.71 4.41
N GLU A 281 -5.44 -20.48 3.76
CA GLU A 281 -4.37 -19.96 2.91
C GLU A 281 -4.91 -19.42 1.56
N SER A 282 -5.82 -20.14 0.92
CA SER A 282 -6.34 -19.79 -0.41
C SER A 282 -7.48 -18.78 -0.39
N ARG A 283 -8.17 -18.64 0.76
CA ARG A 283 -9.41 -17.85 0.93
C ARG A 283 -10.50 -18.22 -0.07
N SER A 284 -10.56 -19.48 -0.49
CA SER A 284 -11.61 -19.92 -1.42
C SER A 284 -12.99 -19.93 -0.75
N ILE A 285 -13.96 -19.28 -1.40
CA ILE A 285 -15.36 -19.20 -0.98
C ILE A 285 -16.03 -20.57 -1.07
N GLU A 286 -15.85 -21.29 -2.19
CA GLU A 286 -16.48 -22.59 -2.40
C GLU A 286 -15.85 -23.66 -1.51
N GLY A 287 -14.52 -23.65 -1.38
CA GLY A 287 -13.81 -24.50 -0.41
C GLY A 287 -14.29 -24.28 1.04
N ALA A 288 -14.48 -23.03 1.47
CA ALA A 288 -15.01 -22.71 2.79
C ALA A 288 -16.45 -23.23 3.01
N LYS A 289 -17.30 -23.20 1.99
CA LYS A 289 -18.65 -23.82 2.05
C LYS A 289 -18.58 -25.33 2.24
N LEU A 290 -17.69 -26.02 1.53
CA LEU A 290 -17.51 -27.47 1.67
C LEU A 290 -17.03 -27.84 3.07
N VAL A 291 -16.01 -27.12 3.58
CA VAL A 291 -15.49 -27.29 4.94
C VAL A 291 -16.57 -27.00 5.98
N SER A 292 -17.38 -25.96 5.81
CA SER A 292 -18.51 -25.68 6.71
C SER A 292 -19.53 -26.83 6.74
N LYS A 293 -19.92 -27.38 5.58
CA LYS A 293 -20.86 -28.51 5.51
C LYS A 293 -20.31 -29.75 6.22
N TYR A 294 -19.00 -29.99 6.11
CA TYR A 294 -18.33 -31.05 6.84
C TYR A 294 -18.36 -30.81 8.35
N PHE A 295 -18.07 -29.60 8.82
CA PHE A 295 -18.15 -29.28 10.25
C PHE A 295 -19.58 -29.40 10.82
N CYS A 296 -20.59 -29.06 10.02
CA CYS A 296 -22.00 -29.31 10.37
C CYS A 296 -22.31 -30.80 10.51
N SER A 297 -21.74 -31.68 9.66
CA SER A 297 -22.02 -33.12 9.73
C SER A 297 -21.37 -33.80 10.94
N ILE A 298 -20.22 -33.29 11.41
CA ILE A 298 -19.55 -33.76 12.64
C ILE A 298 -20.02 -33.04 13.92
N ASN A 299 -21.07 -32.23 13.83
CA ASN A 299 -21.68 -31.47 14.93
C ASN A 299 -20.76 -30.41 15.59
N ASP A 300 -19.68 -29.98 14.92
CA ASP A 300 -18.86 -28.84 15.35
C ASP A 300 -19.38 -27.54 14.73
N LYS A 301 -20.47 -27.04 15.32
CA LYS A 301 -21.18 -25.85 14.84
C LYS A 301 -20.37 -24.57 15.02
N LYS A 302 -19.41 -24.55 15.96
CA LYS A 302 -18.53 -23.39 16.19
C LYS A 302 -17.63 -23.15 14.98
N SER A 303 -16.92 -24.19 14.55
CA SER A 303 -16.07 -24.13 13.35
C SER A 303 -16.90 -23.87 12.09
N ALA A 304 -18.09 -24.46 11.98
CA ALA A 304 -18.99 -24.21 10.86
C ALA A 304 -19.35 -22.73 10.70
N ILE A 305 -19.74 -22.03 11.78
CA ILE A 305 -20.05 -20.59 11.75
C ILE A 305 -18.84 -19.77 11.25
N GLN A 306 -17.63 -20.08 11.72
CA GLN A 306 -16.42 -19.39 11.28
C GLN A 306 -16.17 -19.55 9.77
N PHE A 307 -16.32 -20.78 9.25
CA PHE A 307 -16.14 -21.03 7.81
C PHE A 307 -17.28 -20.46 6.95
N LEU A 308 -18.51 -20.39 7.45
CA LEU A 308 -19.60 -19.70 6.75
C LEU A 308 -19.35 -18.19 6.63
N VAL A 309 -18.78 -17.57 7.67
CA VAL A 309 -18.37 -16.15 7.60
C VAL A 309 -17.22 -15.98 6.59
N LEU A 310 -16.22 -16.86 6.61
CA LEU A 310 -15.13 -16.84 5.63
C LEU A 310 -15.63 -17.07 4.19
N SER A 311 -16.69 -17.87 4.01
CA SER A 311 -17.33 -18.10 2.71
C SER A 311 -18.33 -17.01 2.32
N GLN A 312 -18.41 -15.89 3.06
CA GLN A 312 -19.36 -14.80 2.84
C GLN A 312 -20.84 -15.22 2.91
N CYS A 313 -21.15 -16.36 3.53
CA CYS A 313 -22.49 -16.86 3.77
C CYS A 313 -23.05 -16.34 5.10
N PHE A 314 -23.08 -15.01 5.25
CA PHE A 314 -23.41 -14.37 6.52
C PHE A 314 -24.83 -14.67 7.03
N GLN A 315 -25.81 -14.83 6.14
CA GLN A 315 -27.18 -15.15 6.53
C GLN A 315 -27.29 -16.54 7.16
N GLU A 316 -26.68 -17.55 6.53
CA GLU A 316 -26.63 -18.92 7.05
C GLU A 316 -25.82 -18.97 8.35
N ALA A 317 -24.69 -18.25 8.41
CA ALA A 317 -23.86 -18.14 9.61
C ALA A 317 -24.64 -17.54 10.79
N PHE A 318 -25.40 -16.46 10.54
CA PHE A 318 -26.21 -15.80 11.56
C PHE A 318 -27.34 -16.71 12.06
N GLN A 319 -28.10 -17.34 11.16
CA GLN A 319 -29.18 -18.25 11.54
C GLN A 319 -28.66 -19.41 12.36
N LEU A 320 -27.55 -20.03 11.96
CA LEU A 320 -26.90 -21.10 12.72
C LEU A 320 -26.41 -20.63 14.09
N ALA A 321 -25.86 -19.42 14.17
CA ALA A 321 -25.39 -18.85 15.42
C ALA A 321 -26.55 -18.45 16.35
N GLU A 322 -27.70 -18.06 15.81
CA GLU A 322 -28.89 -17.73 16.57
C GLU A 322 -29.58 -18.98 17.14
N THR A 323 -29.81 -20.01 16.32
CA THR A 323 -30.48 -21.24 16.74
C THR A 323 -29.70 -22.01 17.81
N GLU A 324 -28.37 -21.97 17.73
CA GLU A 324 -27.46 -22.68 18.64
C GLU A 324 -26.97 -21.82 19.80
N ASN A 325 -27.43 -20.55 19.89
CA ASN A 325 -26.99 -19.59 20.91
C ASN A 325 -25.46 -19.35 20.91
N LEU A 326 -24.85 -19.31 19.73
CA LEU A 326 -23.41 -19.10 19.48
C LEU A 326 -23.09 -17.71 18.88
N ILE A 327 -23.99 -16.73 19.02
CA ILE A 327 -23.78 -15.35 18.53
C ILE A 327 -22.44 -14.71 18.94
N PRO A 328 -21.89 -14.91 20.15
CA PRO A 328 -20.59 -14.32 20.49
C PRO A 328 -19.46 -14.70 19.52
N ILE A 329 -19.50 -15.93 18.97
CA ILE A 329 -18.52 -16.41 17.98
C ILE A 329 -18.75 -15.71 16.63
N TYR A 330 -20.01 -15.50 16.25
CA TYR A 330 -20.37 -14.75 15.05
C TYR A 330 -19.97 -13.27 15.18
N GLU A 331 -20.17 -12.66 16.36
CA GLU A 331 -19.73 -11.29 16.71
C GLU A 331 -18.23 -11.11 16.52
N GLU A 332 -17.40 -11.99 17.07
CA GLU A 332 -15.94 -11.94 16.92
C GLU A 332 -15.49 -12.03 15.44
N MET A 333 -16.17 -12.88 14.65
CA MET A 333 -15.84 -13.06 13.24
C MET A 333 -16.27 -11.87 12.37
N ILE A 334 -17.46 -11.29 12.60
CA ILE A 334 -17.93 -10.12 11.84
C ILE A 334 -17.07 -8.90 12.14
N GLU A 335 -16.61 -8.69 13.37
CA GLU A 335 -15.75 -7.52 13.66
C GLU A 335 -14.51 -7.47 12.76
N ASN A 336 -14.03 -8.62 12.29
CA ASN A 336 -12.89 -8.73 11.38
C ASN A 336 -13.27 -8.82 9.88
N TYR A 337 -14.38 -9.48 9.54
CA TYR A 337 -14.74 -9.82 8.14
C TYR A 337 -16.09 -9.26 7.67
N GLY A 338 -16.85 -8.62 8.55
CA GLY A 338 -18.19 -8.13 8.29
C GLY A 338 -18.23 -6.82 7.51
N SER A 339 -19.37 -6.58 6.86
CA SER A 339 -19.69 -5.31 6.21
C SER A 339 -20.78 -4.55 6.97
N ASN A 340 -21.09 -3.34 6.52
CA ASN A 340 -22.17 -2.51 7.09
C ASN A 340 -23.51 -3.24 7.19
N VAL A 341 -23.82 -4.15 6.26
CA VAL A 341 -25.06 -4.93 6.27
C VAL A 341 -25.11 -5.85 7.48
N GLN A 342 -24.03 -6.59 7.76
CA GLN A 342 -23.96 -7.50 8.90
C GLN A 342 -23.92 -6.74 10.23
N PHE A 343 -23.25 -5.58 10.26
CA PHE A 343 -23.28 -4.72 11.45
C PHE A 343 -24.69 -4.20 11.74
N ASN A 344 -25.44 -3.76 10.72
CA ASN A 344 -26.83 -3.34 10.92
C ASN A 344 -27.74 -4.49 11.36
N GLN A 345 -27.57 -5.70 10.80
CA GLN A 345 -28.31 -6.89 11.24
C GLN A 345 -28.01 -7.23 12.71
N MET A 346 -26.76 -7.12 13.14
CA MET A 346 -26.38 -7.30 14.55
C MET A 346 -26.94 -6.18 15.45
N ALA A 347 -27.01 -4.96 14.95
CA ALA A 347 -27.63 -3.86 15.69
C ALA A 347 -29.13 -4.12 15.93
N GLU A 348 -29.86 -4.55 14.90
CA GLU A 348 -31.28 -4.93 14.99
C GLU A 348 -31.49 -6.09 15.97
N TYR A 349 -30.65 -7.11 15.91
CA TYR A 349 -30.67 -8.23 16.87
C TYR A 349 -30.53 -7.78 18.33
N TYR A 350 -29.59 -6.88 18.60
CA TYR A 350 -29.40 -6.36 19.97
C TYR A 350 -30.48 -5.35 20.38
N ASN A 351 -31.11 -4.68 19.41
CA ASN A 351 -32.25 -3.80 19.65
C ASN A 351 -33.46 -4.58 20.20
N GLU A 352 -33.80 -5.72 19.59
CA GLU A 352 -34.91 -6.58 20.03
C GLU A 352 -34.72 -7.07 21.47
N ARG A 353 -33.46 -7.28 21.88
CA ARG A 353 -33.09 -7.72 23.23
C ARG A 353 -32.86 -6.60 24.23
N LYS A 354 -33.12 -5.35 23.83
CA LYS A 354 -32.95 -4.14 24.65
C LYS A 354 -31.51 -3.96 25.16
N ASN A 355 -30.51 -4.46 24.44
CA ASN A 355 -29.10 -4.19 24.74
C ASN A 355 -28.64 -2.96 23.96
N TRP A 356 -28.91 -1.78 24.53
CA TRP A 356 -28.71 -0.49 23.89
C TRP A 356 -27.22 -0.19 23.61
N THR A 357 -26.31 -0.55 24.53
CA THR A 357 -24.87 -0.32 24.37
C THR A 357 -24.32 -1.10 23.18
N LYS A 358 -24.65 -2.40 23.04
CA LYS A 358 -24.23 -3.19 21.87
C LYS A 358 -24.93 -2.76 20.59
N CYS A 359 -26.23 -2.46 20.64
CA CYS A 359 -26.99 -1.94 19.51
C CYS A 359 -26.31 -0.67 18.93
N GLY A 360 -25.99 0.29 19.81
CA GLY A 360 -25.26 1.50 19.45
C GLY A 360 -23.88 1.22 18.86
N LYS A 361 -23.09 0.32 19.49
CA LYS A 361 -21.78 -0.11 18.97
C LYS A 361 -21.88 -0.63 17.53
N TYR A 362 -22.85 -1.48 17.22
CA TYR A 362 -23.00 -2.05 15.89
C TYR A 362 -23.52 -1.06 14.86
N TYR A 363 -24.43 -0.15 15.22
CA TYR A 363 -24.77 0.97 14.33
C TYR A 363 -23.58 1.89 14.06
N TYR A 364 -22.71 2.11 15.05
CA TYR A 364 -21.46 2.84 14.85
C TYR A 364 -20.52 2.11 13.87
N LEU A 365 -20.28 0.80 14.05
CA LEU A 365 -19.49 0.00 13.11
C LEU A 365 -20.11 -0.03 11.71
N GLY A 366 -21.44 -0.04 11.61
CA GLY A 366 -22.20 0.09 10.37
C GLY A 366 -22.22 1.50 9.75
N LYS A 367 -21.52 2.47 10.36
CA LYS A 367 -21.47 3.90 9.96
C LYS A 367 -22.80 4.63 10.00
N ASN A 368 -23.78 4.12 10.75
CA ASN A 368 -25.05 4.77 11.01
C ASN A 368 -24.95 5.60 12.30
N TYR A 369 -24.23 6.71 12.22
CA TYR A 369 -23.92 7.56 13.36
C TYR A 369 -25.15 8.14 14.08
N PRO A 370 -26.23 8.58 13.39
CA PRO A 370 -27.41 9.13 14.06
C PRO A 370 -28.13 8.11 14.94
N GLN A 371 -28.40 6.91 14.41
CA GLN A 371 -29.05 5.85 15.18
C GLN A 371 -28.15 5.33 16.29
N SER A 372 -26.86 5.18 16.02
CA SER A 372 -25.86 4.83 17.04
C SER A 372 -25.93 5.79 18.23
N LEU A 373 -25.84 7.10 17.98
CA LEU A 373 -25.91 8.10 19.04
C LEU A 373 -27.24 8.02 19.80
N GLU A 374 -28.37 7.91 19.10
CA GLU A 374 -29.68 7.77 19.75
C GLU A 374 -29.72 6.61 20.74
N TYR A 375 -29.29 5.42 20.32
CA TYR A 375 -29.31 4.23 21.20
C TYR A 375 -28.29 4.31 22.34
N LEU A 376 -27.10 4.86 22.11
CA LEU A 376 -26.09 5.04 23.15
C LEU A 376 -26.54 6.04 24.23
N LEU A 377 -27.28 7.09 23.84
CA LEU A 377 -27.80 8.08 24.79
C LEU A 377 -29.01 7.60 25.60
N ARG A 378 -29.70 6.55 25.16
CA ARG A 378 -30.80 5.93 25.94
C ARG A 378 -30.31 5.28 27.23
N ASN A 379 -29.07 4.80 27.28
CA ASN A 379 -28.50 4.12 28.45
C ASN A 379 -27.79 5.10 29.41
N GLY A 380 -28.39 6.27 29.62
CA GLY A 380 -27.75 7.57 29.89
C GLY A 380 -26.68 7.77 30.97
N ASN A 381 -26.33 6.75 31.74
CA ASN A 381 -25.27 6.79 32.75
C ASN A 381 -24.17 5.72 32.56
N ASP A 382 -24.25 4.90 31.52
CA ASP A 382 -23.22 3.91 31.20
C ASP A 382 -21.98 4.60 30.61
N GLU A 383 -20.87 4.59 31.35
CA GLU A 383 -19.62 5.23 30.95
C GLU A 383 -19.08 4.64 29.64
N ASP A 384 -19.23 3.32 29.43
CA ASP A 384 -18.78 2.65 28.21
C ASP A 384 -19.61 3.10 27.00
N ALA A 385 -20.93 3.23 27.16
CA ALA A 385 -21.81 3.74 26.11
C ALA A 385 -21.46 5.19 25.73
N LEU A 386 -21.14 6.04 26.71
CA LEU A 386 -20.74 7.43 26.46
C LEU A 386 -19.38 7.54 25.78
N ILE A 387 -18.44 6.66 26.11
CA ILE A 387 -17.14 6.59 25.40
C ILE A 387 -17.36 6.19 23.94
N ILE A 388 -18.21 5.20 23.67
CA ILE A 388 -18.56 4.80 22.30
C ILE A 388 -19.26 5.96 21.58
N ALA A 389 -20.14 6.70 22.27
CA ALA A 389 -20.83 7.85 21.69
C ALA A 389 -19.86 8.98 21.30
N ILE A 390 -18.86 9.26 22.14
CA ILE A 390 -17.81 10.24 21.84
C ILE A 390 -17.03 9.83 20.58
N ASN A 391 -16.63 8.56 20.47
CA ASN A 391 -15.93 8.05 19.29
C ASN A 391 -16.82 8.12 18.04
N CYS A 392 -18.09 7.70 18.16
CA CYS A 392 -19.09 7.76 17.10
C CYS A 392 -19.24 9.18 16.54
N VAL A 393 -19.36 10.16 17.41
CA VAL A 393 -19.54 11.57 17.03
C VAL A 393 -18.25 12.16 16.45
N ALA A 394 -17.09 11.84 17.01
CA ALA A 394 -15.80 12.25 16.46
C ALA A 394 -15.58 11.73 15.03
N ASP A 395 -15.89 10.46 14.79
CA ASP A 395 -15.76 9.83 13.46
C ASP A 395 -16.80 10.33 12.46
N SER A 396 -18.02 10.63 12.93
CA SER A 396 -19.08 11.18 12.07
C SER A 396 -18.71 12.52 11.45
N LYS A 397 -17.84 13.30 12.13
CA LYS A 397 -17.51 14.71 11.80
C LYS A 397 -18.75 15.61 11.62
N ASN A 398 -19.91 15.20 12.12
CA ASN A 398 -21.15 15.93 11.97
C ASN A 398 -21.34 16.87 13.17
N ILE A 399 -21.39 18.17 12.88
CA ILE A 399 -21.51 19.23 13.89
C ILE A 399 -22.83 19.10 14.68
N THR A 400 -23.93 18.68 14.04
CA THR A 400 -25.22 18.55 14.76
C THR A 400 -25.20 17.41 15.78
N LEU A 401 -24.54 16.29 15.45
CA LEU A 401 -24.35 15.17 16.38
C LEU A 401 -23.37 15.55 17.50
N GLN A 402 -22.34 16.35 17.18
CA GLN A 402 -21.42 16.94 18.17
C GLN A 402 -22.16 17.82 19.16
N ASP A 403 -23.00 18.73 18.68
CA ASP A 403 -23.76 19.63 19.54
C ASP A 403 -24.80 18.87 20.36
N THR A 404 -25.44 17.84 19.79
CA THR A 404 -26.38 16.97 20.51
C THR A 404 -25.70 16.25 21.66
N LEU A 405 -24.55 15.62 21.41
CA LEU A 405 -23.79 14.93 22.46
C LEU A 405 -23.21 15.92 23.48
N LEU A 406 -22.74 17.10 23.04
CA LEU A 406 -22.21 18.11 23.94
C LEU A 406 -23.28 18.65 24.88
N ASN A 407 -24.46 19.00 24.35
CA ASN A 407 -25.61 19.41 25.16
C ASN A 407 -25.98 18.31 26.15
N TYR A 408 -26.00 17.05 25.70
CA TYR A 408 -26.24 15.92 26.58
C TYR A 408 -25.18 15.78 27.69
N LEU A 409 -23.91 16.00 27.40
CA LEU A 409 -22.82 15.94 28.39
C LEU A 409 -22.83 17.12 29.38
N MET A 410 -23.35 18.28 28.96
CA MET A 410 -23.48 19.49 29.79
C MET A 410 -24.82 19.57 30.54
N ASP A 411 -25.87 18.89 30.06
CA ASP A 411 -27.21 18.94 30.63
C ASP A 411 -27.27 18.25 32.00
N ASN A 412 -27.74 19.02 32.99
CA ASN A 412 -27.96 18.57 34.37
C ASN A 412 -29.35 17.95 34.59
N THR A 413 -29.99 17.43 33.54
CA THR A 413 -31.40 17.00 33.55
C THR A 413 -31.70 15.89 34.59
N ASN A 414 -30.68 15.15 35.05
CA ASN A 414 -30.82 14.11 36.08
C ASN A 414 -30.24 14.49 37.46
N GLY A 415 -29.87 15.76 37.69
CA GLY A 415 -29.39 16.25 38.98
C GLY A 415 -27.97 15.82 39.38
N VAL A 416 -27.27 15.02 38.56
CA VAL A 416 -25.86 14.65 38.74
C VAL A 416 -25.03 15.25 37.60
N PRO A 417 -24.11 16.18 37.88
CA PRO A 417 -23.15 16.67 36.88
C PRO A 417 -22.32 15.49 36.36
N LYS A 418 -22.22 15.35 35.04
CA LYS A 418 -21.36 14.32 34.42
C LYS A 418 -19.90 14.60 34.70
N ASP A 419 -19.09 13.54 34.75
CA ASP A 419 -17.65 13.67 35.02
C ASP A 419 -17.02 14.60 33.97
N PRO A 420 -16.37 15.71 34.38
CA PRO A 420 -15.67 16.61 33.46
C PRO A 420 -14.64 15.89 32.57
N LYS A 421 -14.16 14.70 32.96
CA LYS A 421 -13.31 13.84 32.12
C LYS A 421 -13.99 13.41 30.82
N LEU A 422 -15.30 13.19 30.80
CA LEU A 422 -16.05 12.83 29.59
C LEU A 422 -16.11 14.02 28.62
N ILE A 423 -16.34 15.23 29.14
CA ILE A 423 -16.31 16.47 28.36
C ILE A 423 -14.90 16.73 27.82
N PHE A 424 -13.88 16.50 28.65
CA PHE A 424 -12.48 16.60 28.22
C PHE A 424 -12.18 15.62 27.08
N LYS A 425 -12.56 14.34 27.23
CA LYS A 425 -12.38 13.32 26.19
C LYS A 425 -13.13 13.69 24.91
N PHE A 426 -14.36 14.18 25.02
CA PHE A 426 -15.13 14.68 23.87
C PHE A 426 -14.38 15.79 23.12
N TYR A 427 -13.92 16.84 23.81
CA TYR A 427 -13.22 17.93 23.15
C TYR A 427 -11.90 17.51 22.52
N ILE A 428 -11.16 16.59 23.14
CA ILE A 428 -9.95 16.00 22.54
C ILE A 428 -10.31 15.21 21.28
N SER A 429 -11.30 14.31 21.35
CA SER A 429 -11.72 13.48 20.20
C SER A 429 -12.25 14.31 19.02
N VAL A 430 -12.90 15.44 19.29
CA VAL A 430 -13.44 16.37 18.28
C VAL A 430 -12.41 17.45 17.87
N SER A 431 -11.16 17.39 18.38
CA SER A 431 -10.09 18.37 18.09
C SER A 431 -10.41 19.82 18.51
N LYS A 432 -11.30 20.01 19.49
CA LYS A 432 -11.61 21.31 20.13
C LYS A 432 -10.64 21.58 21.29
N TYR A 433 -9.35 21.74 20.96
CA TYR A 433 -8.26 21.79 21.96
C TYR A 433 -8.32 23.02 22.89
N LYS A 434 -8.84 24.16 22.40
CA LYS A 434 -8.98 25.39 23.21
C LYS A 434 -9.97 25.17 24.34
N GLU A 435 -11.10 24.54 24.05
CA GLU A 435 -12.13 24.17 25.02
C GLU A 435 -11.63 23.07 25.96
N ALA A 436 -10.94 22.05 25.43
CA ALA A 436 -10.31 21.00 26.23
C ALA A 436 -9.34 21.56 27.27
N SER A 437 -8.55 22.59 26.91
CA SER A 437 -7.60 23.23 27.82
C SER A 437 -8.27 23.89 29.03
N LYS A 438 -9.45 24.50 28.85
CA LYS A 438 -10.25 25.09 29.95
C LYS A 438 -10.76 24.01 30.88
N VAL A 439 -11.28 22.90 30.33
CA VAL A 439 -11.75 21.76 31.12
C VAL A 439 -10.60 21.08 31.87
N ALA A 440 -9.42 20.97 31.25
CA ALA A 440 -8.23 20.43 31.91
C ALA A 440 -7.84 21.21 33.17
N VAL A 441 -7.98 22.55 33.16
CA VAL A 441 -7.75 23.38 34.35
C VAL A 441 -8.78 23.06 35.45
N ILE A 442 -10.05 22.89 35.10
CA ILE A 442 -11.11 22.55 36.08
C ILE A 442 -10.84 21.17 36.72
N ILE A 443 -10.49 20.18 35.92
CA ILE A 443 -10.12 18.84 36.42
C ILE A 443 -8.87 18.93 37.30
N SER A 444 -7.86 19.69 36.87
CA SER A 444 -6.64 19.92 37.65
C SER A 444 -6.94 20.56 39.00
N ASP A 445 -7.77 21.60 39.06
CA ASP A 445 -8.17 22.25 40.32
C ASP A 445 -8.94 21.30 41.25
N THR A 446 -9.77 20.43 40.67
CA THR A 446 -10.49 19.38 41.41
C THR A 446 -9.52 18.36 42.02
N GLU A 447 -8.54 17.90 41.26
CA GLU A 447 -7.51 16.97 41.73
C GLU A 447 -6.55 17.62 42.75
N GLN A 448 -6.21 18.90 42.58
CA GLN A 448 -5.45 19.68 43.58
C GLN A 448 -6.19 19.79 44.91
N SER A 449 -7.52 19.97 44.86
CA SER A 449 -8.37 20.04 46.06
C SER A 449 -8.40 18.72 46.82
N LYS A 450 -8.32 17.59 46.10
CA LYS A 450 -8.18 16.24 46.67
C LYS A 450 -6.76 15.91 47.17
N GLY A 451 -5.76 16.74 46.85
CA GLY A 451 -4.35 16.50 47.20
C GLY A 451 -3.56 15.70 46.15
N ASN A 452 -4.15 15.41 44.98
CA ASN A 452 -3.54 14.63 43.90
C ASN A 452 -2.68 15.50 42.95
N TYR A 453 -1.71 16.23 43.50
CA TYR A 453 -0.93 17.23 42.76
C TYR A 453 -0.15 16.67 41.56
N ARG A 454 0.34 15.42 41.64
CA ARG A 454 1.03 14.78 40.52
C ARG A 454 0.08 14.54 39.34
N VAL A 455 -1.12 14.03 39.60
CA VAL A 455 -2.15 13.80 38.58
C VAL A 455 -2.59 15.11 37.95
N ALA A 456 -2.80 16.15 38.76
CA ALA A 456 -3.12 17.50 38.29
C ALA A 456 -2.04 18.07 37.36
N ARG A 457 -0.75 17.96 37.73
CA ARG A 457 0.37 18.37 36.88
C ARG A 457 0.43 17.56 35.60
N ASP A 458 0.35 16.24 35.69
CA ASP A 458 0.48 15.32 34.56
C ASP A 458 -0.63 15.57 33.52
N LEU A 459 -1.87 15.84 33.95
CA LEU A 459 -2.97 16.22 33.06
C LEU A 459 -2.69 17.53 32.32
N LEU A 460 -2.28 18.59 33.05
CA LEU A 460 -1.96 19.88 32.45
C LEU A 460 -0.76 19.77 31.49
N PHE A 461 0.24 18.96 31.84
CA PHE A 461 1.37 18.68 30.98
C PHE A 461 0.96 17.94 29.69
N GLN A 462 0.12 16.91 29.79
CA GLN A 462 -0.39 16.18 28.62
C GLN A 462 -1.18 17.10 27.70
N MET A 463 -2.08 17.92 28.25
CA MET A 463 -2.81 18.91 27.48
C MET A 463 -1.88 19.95 26.83
N ALA A 464 -0.80 20.36 27.50
CA ALA A 464 0.21 21.26 26.92
C ALA A 464 0.90 20.61 25.71
N GLN A 465 1.26 19.34 25.81
CA GLN A 465 1.84 18.59 24.69
C GLN A 465 0.85 18.49 23.51
N GLU A 466 -0.44 18.29 23.76
CA GLU A 466 -1.45 18.28 22.70
C GLU A 466 -1.59 19.64 21.99
N LEU A 467 -1.57 20.74 22.75
CA LEU A 467 -1.55 22.09 22.16
C LEU A 467 -0.29 22.30 21.31
N PHE A 468 0.89 21.85 21.80
CA PHE A 468 2.14 21.99 21.07
C PHE A 468 2.16 21.19 19.77
N ARG A 469 1.67 19.95 19.78
CA ARG A 469 1.54 19.12 18.57
C ARG A 469 0.64 19.79 17.52
N ASN A 470 -0.41 20.47 17.96
CA ASN A 470 -1.37 21.15 17.10
C ASN A 470 -1.00 22.62 16.79
N LYS A 471 0.22 23.06 17.13
CA LYS A 471 0.71 24.42 16.88
C LYS A 471 -0.14 25.52 17.55
N LEU A 472 -0.76 25.20 18.69
CA LEU A 472 -1.59 26.12 19.46
C LEU A 472 -0.81 26.63 20.69
N PRO A 473 -0.97 27.91 21.05
CA PRO A 473 -0.35 28.47 22.25
C PRO A 473 -1.04 27.94 23.51
N MET A 474 -0.28 27.90 24.62
CA MET A 474 -0.83 27.54 25.92
C MET A 474 -1.58 28.73 26.55
N PRO A 475 -2.86 28.57 26.95
CA PRO A 475 -3.58 29.65 27.62
C PRO A 475 -2.94 30.06 28.96
N ASN A 476 -2.92 31.35 29.26
CA ASN A 476 -2.25 31.91 30.45
C ASN A 476 -2.75 31.30 31.78
N ILE A 477 -4.04 31.02 31.89
CA ILE A 477 -4.63 30.34 33.07
C ILE A 477 -4.04 28.94 33.26
N MET A 478 -3.92 28.20 32.15
CA MET A 478 -3.37 26.84 32.16
C MET A 478 -1.88 26.85 32.47
N LYS A 479 -1.12 27.78 31.88
CA LYS A 479 0.30 28.00 32.13
C LYS A 479 0.57 28.34 33.59
N SER A 480 -0.20 29.26 34.17
CA SER A 480 -0.13 29.63 35.58
C SER A 480 -0.41 28.44 36.50
N SER A 481 -1.45 27.66 36.20
CA SER A 481 -1.81 26.47 36.97
C SER A 481 -0.72 25.39 36.89
N LEU A 482 -0.21 25.09 35.68
CA LEU A 482 0.87 24.13 35.48
C LEU A 482 2.14 24.54 36.23
N MET A 483 2.52 25.82 36.11
CA MET A 483 3.69 26.39 36.79
C MET A 483 3.57 26.27 38.31
N LEU A 484 2.39 26.57 38.87
CA LEU A 484 2.16 26.55 40.31
C LEU A 484 2.23 25.12 40.87
N VAL A 485 1.55 24.16 40.25
CA VAL A 485 1.57 22.74 40.68
C VAL A 485 2.96 22.14 40.47
N HIS A 486 3.64 22.46 39.37
CA HIS A 486 5.01 22.02 39.12
C HIS A 486 5.99 22.59 40.16
N SER A 487 5.85 23.87 40.53
CA SER A 487 6.65 24.51 41.59
C SER A 487 6.49 23.74 42.91
N TYR A 488 5.28 23.31 43.26
CA TYR A 488 5.02 22.49 44.45
C TYR A 488 5.74 21.13 44.40
N LEU A 489 5.72 20.45 43.26
CA LEU A 489 6.38 19.15 43.10
C LEU A 489 7.92 19.26 43.11
N LEU A 490 8.49 20.41 42.73
CA LEU A 490 9.94 20.66 42.73
C LEU A 490 10.54 20.86 44.14
N VAL A 491 9.76 21.32 45.12
CA VAL A 491 10.25 21.66 46.47
C VAL A 491 10.97 20.46 47.11
N LYS A 492 10.35 19.27 47.11
CA LYS A 492 10.93 18.08 47.75
C LYS A 492 12.24 17.62 47.07
N PRO A 493 12.33 17.48 45.73
CA PRO A 493 13.59 17.22 45.03
C PRO A 493 14.70 18.26 45.30
N LEU A 494 14.36 19.56 45.35
CA LEU A 494 15.35 20.62 45.58
C LEU A 494 15.92 20.58 47.00
N ILE A 495 15.09 20.29 48.00
CA ILE A 495 15.54 20.08 49.38
C ILE A 495 16.47 18.85 49.47
N ALA A 496 16.10 17.74 48.81
CA ALA A 496 16.95 16.54 48.76
C ALA A 496 18.30 16.81 48.07
N SER A 497 18.33 17.73 47.11
CA SER A 497 19.53 18.17 46.40
C SER A 497 20.33 19.25 47.15
N LYS A 498 20.01 19.52 48.42
CA LYS A 498 20.66 20.53 49.29
C LYS A 498 20.60 21.97 48.75
N ARG A 499 19.48 22.36 48.12
CA ARG A 499 19.24 23.72 47.61
C ARG A 499 18.03 24.41 48.28
N PRO A 500 18.14 24.76 49.57
CA PRO A 500 17.05 25.38 50.32
C PRO A 500 16.71 26.79 49.82
N ASP A 501 17.68 27.50 49.21
CA ASP A 501 17.55 28.82 48.62
C ASP A 501 16.48 28.86 47.50
N ILE A 502 16.56 27.92 46.55
CA ILE A 502 15.58 27.80 45.46
C ILE A 502 14.24 27.30 46.02
N ALA A 503 14.28 26.25 46.87
CA ALA A 503 13.07 25.67 47.44
C ALA A 503 12.26 26.67 48.27
N GLY A 504 12.92 27.54 49.05
CA GLY A 504 12.29 28.59 49.85
C GLY A 504 11.56 29.62 48.99
N ARG A 505 12.16 30.04 47.87
CA ARG A 505 11.52 30.96 46.91
C ARG A 505 10.30 30.35 46.22
N LEU A 506 10.36 29.07 45.86
CA LEU A 506 9.18 28.36 45.34
C LEU A 506 8.08 28.23 46.41
N LEU A 507 8.45 27.99 47.67
CA LEU A 507 7.51 27.96 48.79
C LEU A 507 6.85 29.32 49.03
N ILE A 508 7.55 30.44 48.81
CA ILE A 508 6.93 31.78 48.82
C ILE A 508 5.82 31.85 47.75
N ARG A 509 6.14 31.49 46.51
CA ARG A 509 5.17 31.48 45.38
C ARG A 509 3.94 30.63 45.67
N ILE A 510 4.14 29.44 46.24
CA ILE A 510 3.06 28.51 46.63
C ILE A 510 2.26 29.10 47.80
N SER A 511 2.92 29.69 48.79
CA SER A 511 2.29 30.25 49.99
C SER A 511 1.35 31.43 49.68
N GLN A 512 1.68 32.21 48.64
CA GLN A 512 0.82 33.29 48.14
C GLN A 512 -0.45 32.75 47.45
N ASN A 513 -0.46 31.47 47.07
CA ASN A 513 -1.56 30.80 46.36
C ASN A 513 -2.11 29.59 47.16
N LEU A 514 -2.11 29.66 48.49
CA LEU A 514 -2.53 28.54 49.37
C LEU A 514 -3.96 28.04 49.12
N SER A 515 -4.85 28.88 48.58
CA SER A 515 -6.23 28.49 48.23
C SER A 515 -6.27 27.35 47.21
N LYS A 516 -5.24 27.19 46.38
CA LYS A 516 -5.09 26.08 45.42
C LYS A 516 -4.54 24.79 46.03
N PHE A 517 -4.11 24.83 47.29
CA PHE A 517 -3.53 23.67 47.99
C PHE A 517 -4.23 23.37 49.34
N PRO A 518 -5.56 23.22 49.37
CA PRO A 518 -6.30 23.11 50.63
C PRO A 518 -5.89 21.88 51.44
N ALA A 519 -5.73 20.72 50.79
CA ALA A 519 -5.33 19.47 51.44
C ALA A 519 -3.94 19.54 52.10
N HIS A 520 -3.00 20.27 51.48
CA HIS A 520 -1.61 20.36 51.93
C HIS A 520 -1.27 21.70 52.60
N LYS A 521 -2.26 22.55 52.93
CA LYS A 521 -2.06 23.87 53.54
C LYS A 521 -1.08 23.84 54.72
N ILE A 522 -1.31 22.93 55.69
CA ILE A 522 -0.47 22.79 56.89
C ILE A 522 0.95 22.30 56.55
N GLN A 523 1.06 21.35 55.61
CA GLN A 523 2.35 20.80 55.18
C GLN A 523 3.20 21.87 54.48
N ILE A 524 2.59 22.63 53.56
CA ILE A 524 3.24 23.73 52.84
C ILE A 524 3.74 24.78 53.82
N LEU A 525 2.88 25.29 54.69
CA LEU A 525 3.28 26.29 55.70
C LEU A 525 4.40 25.75 56.60
N THR A 526 4.34 24.48 57.00
CA THR A 526 5.38 23.85 57.83
C THR A 526 6.72 23.82 57.09
N SER A 527 6.70 23.42 55.82
CA SER A 527 7.88 23.47 54.95
C SER A 527 8.38 24.89 54.74
N THR A 528 7.50 25.88 54.56
CA THR A 528 7.87 27.30 54.44
C THR A 528 8.64 27.75 55.67
N VAL A 529 8.17 27.47 56.89
CA VAL A 529 8.91 27.85 58.12
C VAL A 529 10.31 27.23 58.16
N VAL A 530 10.41 25.93 57.92
CA VAL A 530 11.68 25.20 58.06
C VAL A 530 12.68 25.57 56.96
N VAL A 531 12.23 25.58 55.71
CA VAL A 531 13.10 25.77 54.54
C VAL A 531 13.45 27.24 54.36
N CYS A 532 12.51 28.17 54.55
CA CYS A 532 12.82 29.60 54.47
C CYS A 532 13.80 30.04 55.58
N ALA A 533 13.69 29.48 56.79
CA ALA A 533 14.69 29.72 57.83
C ALA A 533 16.09 29.21 57.46
N GLN A 534 16.18 28.05 56.78
CA GLN A 534 17.45 27.54 56.25
C GLN A 534 18.00 28.39 55.09
N ALA A 535 17.12 29.00 54.30
CA ALA A 535 17.44 29.86 53.18
C ALA A 535 17.70 31.33 53.57
N MET A 536 17.73 31.66 54.87
CA MET A 536 17.86 33.05 55.37
C MET A 536 16.74 33.99 54.87
N LEU A 537 15.54 33.43 54.69
CA LEU A 537 14.29 34.13 54.41
C LEU A 537 13.48 34.21 55.71
N PHE A 538 14.00 34.99 56.66
CA PHE A 538 13.52 35.01 58.05
C PHE A 538 12.17 35.70 58.24
N GLU A 539 11.84 36.71 57.43
CA GLU A 539 10.56 37.40 57.49
C GLU A 539 9.43 36.48 57.00
N THR A 540 9.63 35.85 55.83
CA THR A 540 8.69 34.85 55.31
C THR A 540 8.51 33.70 56.29
N ALA A 541 9.61 33.17 56.86
CA ALA A 541 9.55 32.07 57.82
C ALA A 541 8.77 32.44 59.09
N TYR A 542 8.96 33.67 59.59
CA TYR A 542 8.22 34.20 60.74
C TYR A 542 6.73 34.33 60.44
N ASN A 543 6.37 34.94 59.31
CA ASN A 543 4.96 35.13 58.91
C ASN A 543 4.23 33.79 58.77
N ALA A 544 4.85 32.79 58.13
CA ALA A 544 4.30 31.45 58.04
C ALA A 544 4.17 30.75 59.41
N ALA A 545 5.13 30.99 60.33
CA ALA A 545 5.08 30.43 61.68
C ALA A 545 3.95 31.03 62.51
N VAL A 546 3.72 32.35 62.40
CA VAL A 546 2.59 33.03 63.05
C VAL A 546 1.25 32.49 62.51
N GLU A 547 1.13 32.31 61.19
CA GLU A 547 -0.07 31.75 60.57
C GLU A 547 -0.37 30.32 61.06
N LEU A 548 0.66 29.48 61.20
CA LEU A 548 0.53 28.13 61.75
C LEU A 548 0.15 28.10 63.23
N MET A 549 0.58 29.10 64.01
CA MET A 549 0.31 29.16 65.45
C MET A 549 -1.09 29.67 65.80
N LYS A 550 -1.87 30.12 64.81
CA LYS A 550 -3.30 30.39 64.99
C LYS A 550 -4.02 29.14 65.52
N PRO A 551 -5.02 29.29 66.41
CA PRO A 551 -5.69 28.15 67.06
C PRO A 551 -6.25 27.11 66.08
N GLU A 552 -6.73 27.57 64.92
CA GLU A 552 -7.29 26.75 63.85
C GLU A 552 -6.27 25.79 63.22
N ASN A 553 -5.05 26.25 63.02
CA ASN A 553 -3.99 25.52 62.31
C ASN A 553 -3.11 24.71 63.28
N ARG A 554 -2.86 25.23 64.49
CA ARG A 554 -1.90 24.68 65.47
C ARG A 554 -2.17 23.23 65.84
N LYS A 555 -3.44 22.81 65.88
CA LYS A 555 -3.87 21.44 66.19
C LYS A 555 -3.45 20.39 65.15
N PHE A 556 -3.20 20.81 63.90
CA PHE A 556 -2.83 19.93 62.81
C PHE A 556 -1.31 19.88 62.56
N VAL A 557 -0.53 20.67 63.29
CA VAL A 557 0.93 20.69 63.17
C VAL A 557 1.53 19.47 63.87
N ASN A 558 2.38 18.72 63.17
CA ASN A 558 3.06 17.56 63.71
C ASN A 558 3.99 17.93 64.88
N ASP A 559 3.91 17.18 65.99
CA ASP A 559 4.66 17.44 67.23
C ASP A 559 6.19 17.52 67.04
N LYS A 560 6.73 16.80 66.04
CA LYS A 560 8.17 16.85 65.68
C LYS A 560 8.63 18.26 65.32
N TYR A 561 7.78 19.06 64.69
CA TYR A 561 8.12 20.41 64.21
C TYR A 561 7.55 21.51 65.10
N LYS A 562 6.54 21.21 65.92
CA LYS A 562 5.82 22.14 66.77
C LYS A 562 6.72 23.05 67.62
N LYS A 563 7.67 22.46 68.38
CA LYS A 563 8.62 23.23 69.21
C LYS A 563 9.50 24.17 68.37
N LYS A 564 9.94 23.74 67.19
CA LYS A 564 10.78 24.57 66.30
C LYS A 564 9.98 25.74 65.72
N ILE A 565 8.75 25.48 65.27
CA ILE A 565 7.88 26.52 64.71
C ILE A 565 7.50 27.54 65.79
N GLU A 566 7.22 27.09 67.02
CA GLU A 566 6.96 27.98 68.17
C GLU A 566 8.17 28.86 68.48
N GLN A 567 9.39 28.31 68.42
CA GLN A 567 10.61 29.11 68.61
C GLN A 567 10.78 30.17 67.52
N VAL A 568 10.49 29.85 66.26
CA VAL A 568 10.53 30.82 65.15
C VAL A 568 9.47 31.90 65.33
N ALA A 569 8.24 31.53 65.70
CA ALA A 569 7.15 32.48 65.93
C ALA A 569 7.38 33.40 67.14
N ARG A 570 8.16 32.98 68.15
CA ARG A 570 8.50 33.80 69.33
C ARG A 570 9.67 34.76 69.07
N LYS A 571 10.59 34.41 68.19
CA LYS A 571 11.83 35.19 67.94
C LYS A 571 11.61 36.26 66.86
N ARG A 572 10.78 37.26 67.17
CA ARG A 572 10.52 38.41 66.28
C ARG A 572 11.79 39.20 65.90
N GLU A 573 12.82 39.17 66.76
CA GLU A 573 14.13 39.78 66.47
C GLU A 573 14.87 39.14 65.28
N ASN A 574 14.51 37.92 64.87
CA ASN A 574 15.09 37.33 63.66
C ASN A 574 14.36 37.80 62.39
N SER A 575 13.07 38.17 62.47
CA SER A 575 12.33 38.67 61.31
C SER A 575 12.77 40.08 60.92
N THR A 576 13.33 40.87 61.85
CA THR A 576 13.90 42.20 61.55
C THR A 576 15.16 42.15 60.70
N LYS A 577 15.78 40.97 60.53
CA LYS A 577 16.86 40.74 59.56
C LYS A 577 16.36 40.73 58.11
N GLY A 578 15.05 40.67 57.91
CA GLY A 578 14.43 40.61 56.60
C GLY A 578 14.69 39.29 55.87
N ASP A 579 14.12 39.20 54.67
CA ASP A 579 14.46 38.17 53.71
C ASP A 579 15.69 38.59 52.91
N THR A 580 16.60 37.65 52.66
CA THR A 580 17.75 37.88 51.77
C THR A 580 17.26 38.43 50.43
N GLU A 581 17.96 39.41 49.85
CA GLU A 581 17.55 40.00 48.57
C GLU A 581 17.62 38.97 47.41
N GLU A 582 16.74 39.15 46.44
CA GLU A 582 16.70 38.29 45.27
C GLU A 582 17.65 38.80 44.20
N ILE A 583 18.39 37.87 43.59
CA ILE A 583 19.30 38.18 42.50
C ILE A 583 18.48 38.59 41.27
N PHE A 584 19.03 39.52 40.48
CA PHE A 584 18.48 39.94 39.21
C PHE A 584 19.18 39.23 38.06
N SER A 585 18.40 38.82 37.07
CA SER A 585 18.87 38.30 35.79
C SER A 585 18.12 38.98 34.65
N ASN A 586 18.72 38.98 33.46
CA ASN A 586 18.17 39.73 32.34
C ASN A 586 16.89 39.08 31.80
N CYS A 587 15.87 39.89 31.57
CA CYS A 587 14.68 39.51 30.84
C CYS A 587 15.08 38.98 29.45
N PRO A 588 14.64 37.78 29.05
CA PRO A 588 15.12 37.21 27.81
C PRO A 588 14.49 37.88 26.57
N PHE A 589 13.50 38.76 26.73
CA PHE A 589 12.91 39.52 25.63
C PHE A 589 13.50 40.94 25.48
N CYS A 590 13.54 41.72 26.56
CA CYS A 590 13.96 43.13 26.52
C CYS A 590 15.29 43.42 27.25
N ASN A 591 15.95 42.40 27.81
CA ASN A 591 17.24 42.48 28.51
C ASN A 591 17.27 43.33 29.79
N GLU A 592 16.14 43.89 30.22
CA GLU A 592 16.00 44.60 31.50
C GLU A 592 16.16 43.65 32.70
N PRO A 593 16.73 44.10 33.83
CA PRO A 593 16.95 43.26 35.01
C PRO A 593 15.61 42.91 35.68
N VAL A 594 15.37 41.61 35.85
CA VAL A 594 14.18 41.05 36.51
C VAL A 594 14.64 40.12 37.63
N LYS A 595 13.91 40.09 38.75
CA LYS A 595 14.18 39.14 39.83
C LYS A 595 14.03 37.69 39.33
N GLU A 596 14.98 36.81 39.67
CA GLU A 596 15.07 35.45 39.12
C GLU A 596 13.78 34.61 39.20
N PHE A 597 12.95 34.79 40.23
CA PHE A 597 11.70 34.05 40.45
C PHE A 597 10.45 34.82 40.00
N CYS A 598 10.59 36.06 39.56
CA CYS A 598 9.53 36.83 38.92
C CYS A 598 9.32 36.32 37.49
N LEU A 599 8.09 35.92 37.15
CA LEU A 599 7.73 35.39 35.84
C LEU A 599 7.00 36.42 34.97
N THR A 600 7.06 37.70 35.35
CA THR A 600 6.50 38.80 34.54
C THR A 600 7.51 39.93 34.53
N CYS A 601 7.86 40.42 33.34
CA CYS A 601 8.76 41.56 33.22
C CYS A 601 7.94 42.86 33.28
N PHE A 602 8.23 43.74 34.24
CA PHE A 602 7.51 45.02 34.36
C PHE A 602 7.77 45.98 33.20
N SER A 603 8.95 45.91 32.57
CA SER A 603 9.33 46.80 31.47
C SER A 603 8.64 46.44 30.16
N CYS A 604 8.66 45.17 29.76
CA CYS A 604 8.02 44.72 28.51
C CYS A 604 6.62 44.11 28.69
N LYS A 605 6.15 43.97 29.94
CA LYS A 605 4.85 43.40 30.34
C LYS A 605 4.58 41.94 29.91
N ARG A 606 5.59 41.25 29.38
CA ARG A 606 5.48 39.85 28.95
C ARG A 606 5.61 38.87 30.11
N GLU A 607 4.90 37.76 30.01
CA GLU A 607 5.11 36.61 30.89
C GLU A 607 6.34 35.81 30.45
N LEU A 608 7.25 35.55 31.39
CA LEU A 608 8.52 34.89 31.15
C LEU A 608 8.37 33.37 31.35
N PRO A 609 8.87 32.53 30.41
CA PRO A 609 8.98 31.09 30.63
C PRO A 609 9.80 30.79 31.88
N PHE A 610 9.43 29.72 32.57
CA PHE A 610 10.15 29.27 33.77
C PHE A 610 10.99 28.01 33.47
N CYS A 611 12.12 27.90 34.15
CA CYS A 611 12.97 26.73 34.15
C CYS A 611 12.28 25.56 34.87
N ILE A 612 12.04 24.45 34.18
CA ILE A 612 11.37 23.29 34.78
C ILE A 612 12.17 22.57 35.88
N ILE A 613 13.43 22.93 36.10
CA ILE A 613 14.28 22.35 37.16
C ILE A 613 14.31 23.24 38.41
N THR A 614 14.38 24.56 38.24
CA THR A 614 14.57 25.52 39.35
C THR A 614 13.35 26.40 39.62
N GLY A 615 12.46 26.55 38.65
CA GLY A 615 11.29 27.44 38.69
C GLY A 615 11.62 28.94 38.56
N LYS A 616 12.88 29.30 38.27
CA LYS A 616 13.32 30.67 37.90
C LYS A 616 12.87 31.02 36.48
N HIS A 617 12.79 32.29 36.10
CA HIS A 617 12.57 32.68 34.71
C HIS A 617 13.78 32.32 33.82
N ILE A 618 13.52 32.02 32.55
CA ILE A 618 14.57 31.64 31.60
C ILE A 618 15.44 32.85 31.21
N VAL A 619 16.75 32.62 31.05
CA VAL A 619 17.72 33.59 30.51
C VAL A 619 18.26 33.08 29.17
N LYS A 620 18.63 33.98 28.26
CA LYS A 620 19.13 33.62 26.91
C LYS A 620 20.43 32.83 26.94
N ASP A 621 21.37 33.22 27.81
CA ASP A 621 22.74 32.70 27.80
C ASP A 621 22.89 31.27 28.33
N ASP A 622 21.88 30.77 29.06
CA ASP A 622 21.88 29.42 29.65
C ASP A 622 20.61 28.65 29.30
N LEU A 623 20.01 28.91 28.13
CA LEU A 623 18.75 28.28 27.71
C LEU A 623 18.97 26.89 27.09
N ALA A 624 18.22 25.91 27.58
CA ALA A 624 18.07 24.59 26.97
C ALA A 624 16.62 24.10 27.00
N ILE A 625 16.29 23.16 26.12
CA ILE A 625 15.00 22.47 26.09
C ILE A 625 15.17 20.96 26.23
N CYS A 626 14.19 20.31 26.84
CA CYS A 626 14.10 18.85 26.78
C CYS A 626 13.69 18.40 25.37
N LYS A 627 14.51 17.60 24.68
CA LYS A 627 14.17 17.08 23.34
C LYS A 627 12.87 16.25 23.29
N LYS A 628 12.43 15.70 24.43
CA LYS A 628 11.23 14.86 24.50
C LYS A 628 9.94 15.65 24.72
N CYS A 629 9.97 16.76 25.44
CA CYS A 629 8.77 17.51 25.77
C CYS A 629 8.84 19.01 25.51
N THR A 630 9.95 19.50 24.94
CA THR A 630 10.20 20.89 24.53
C THR A 630 10.05 21.97 25.61
N PHE A 631 9.93 21.57 26.88
CA PHE A 631 9.90 22.50 28.00
C PHE A 631 11.30 23.06 28.30
N PRO A 632 11.40 24.36 28.63
CA PRO A 632 12.68 25.02 28.85
C PRO A 632 13.23 24.78 30.25
N ALA A 633 14.56 24.69 30.34
CA ALA A 633 15.32 24.73 31.57
C ALA A 633 16.67 25.40 31.33
N TYR A 634 17.46 25.54 32.39
CA TYR A 634 18.83 25.96 32.23
C TYR A 634 19.73 24.82 31.74
N ALA A 635 20.61 25.09 30.77
CA ALA A 635 21.57 24.10 30.28
C ALA A 635 22.51 23.65 31.41
N SER A 636 22.96 24.59 32.24
CA SER A 636 23.76 24.31 33.44
C SER A 636 23.03 23.43 34.45
N GLU A 637 21.70 23.54 34.57
CA GLU A 637 20.91 22.77 35.52
C GLU A 637 20.61 21.36 35.03
N PHE A 638 20.39 21.17 33.72
CA PHE A 638 20.36 19.81 33.14
C PHE A 638 21.66 19.04 33.41
N LYS A 639 22.82 19.70 33.32
CA LYS A 639 24.12 19.09 33.66
C LYS A 639 24.18 18.64 35.12
N LYS A 640 23.67 19.46 36.05
CA LYS A 640 23.69 19.20 37.50
C LYS A 640 22.70 18.14 37.99
N LEU A 641 21.76 17.68 37.15
CA LEU A 641 20.84 16.61 37.52
C LEU A 641 21.61 15.30 37.78
N ILE A 642 21.50 14.80 39.01
CA ILE A 642 22.10 13.52 39.46
C ILE A 642 21.46 12.36 38.69
N ILE A 643 20.13 12.36 38.62
CA ILE A 643 19.35 11.41 37.84
C ILE A 643 18.95 12.13 36.57
N LYS A 644 19.40 11.65 35.40
CA LYS A 644 19.18 12.26 34.09
C LYS A 644 17.75 12.09 33.60
N ILE A 645 16.78 12.51 34.42
CA ILE A 645 15.34 12.45 34.14
C ILE A 645 14.77 13.86 34.17
N CYS A 646 13.96 14.20 33.16
CA CYS A 646 13.22 15.45 33.06
C CYS A 646 12.21 15.57 34.21
N PRO A 647 12.24 16.63 35.04
CA PRO A 647 11.26 16.82 36.09
C PRO A 647 9.83 17.02 35.57
N MET A 648 9.67 17.47 34.32
CA MET A 648 8.36 17.69 33.69
C MET A 648 7.78 16.40 33.10
N CYS A 649 8.48 15.77 32.14
CA CYS A 649 7.94 14.62 31.39
C CYS A 649 8.40 13.24 31.89
N GLY A 650 9.37 13.17 32.81
CA GLY A 650 9.89 11.89 33.32
C GLY A 650 10.80 11.11 32.35
N ASN A 651 11.07 11.63 31.15
CA ASN A 651 11.96 10.97 30.18
C ASN A 651 13.45 11.29 30.44
N ASN A 652 14.34 10.49 29.85
CA ASN A 652 15.78 10.72 29.89
C ASN A 652 16.16 12.08 29.24
N VAL A 653 17.09 12.81 29.86
CA VAL A 653 17.59 14.14 29.43
C VAL A 653 19.11 14.20 29.25
N GLU A 654 19.78 13.08 28.97
CA GLU A 654 21.20 13.07 28.56
C GLU A 654 21.42 13.93 27.31
N ASP A 655 20.50 13.85 26.35
CA ASP A 655 20.56 14.57 25.07
C ASP A 655 19.69 15.84 25.05
N TYR A 656 19.71 16.68 26.09
CA TYR A 656 19.00 17.97 26.02
C TYR A 656 19.57 18.89 24.91
N GLU A 657 18.78 19.81 24.39
CA GLU A 657 19.19 20.74 23.33
C GLU A 657 19.44 22.13 23.89
N VAL A 658 20.64 22.68 23.68
CA VAL A 658 20.94 24.08 23.99
C VAL A 658 20.36 24.97 22.90
N VAL A 659 19.63 26.01 23.31
CA VAL A 659 18.87 26.87 22.39
C VAL A 659 19.32 28.31 22.58
N TYR A 660 19.73 28.96 21.48
CA TYR A 660 20.18 30.36 21.48
C TYR A 660 19.08 31.35 21.07
N ASP A 661 17.99 30.84 20.49
CA ASP A 661 16.88 31.65 20.01
C ASP A 661 15.61 31.41 20.85
N ILE A 662 15.16 32.45 21.55
CA ILE A 662 13.97 32.40 22.39
C ILE A 662 12.68 32.23 21.57
N GLN A 663 12.67 32.52 20.26
CA GLN A 663 11.51 32.29 19.39
C GLN A 663 11.13 30.80 19.33
N ARG A 664 12.07 29.89 19.60
CA ARG A 664 11.76 28.46 19.75
C ARG A 664 10.87 28.14 20.96
N LEU A 665 10.67 29.10 21.86
CA LEU A 665 9.71 29.02 22.96
C LEU A 665 8.38 29.70 22.66
N GLU A 666 8.10 30.12 21.42
CA GLU A 666 6.87 30.83 21.04
C GLU A 666 5.60 30.16 21.58
N MET A 667 5.55 28.84 21.61
CA MET A 667 4.42 28.06 22.13
C MET A 667 4.20 28.20 23.66
N HIS A 668 5.23 28.61 24.39
CA HIS A 668 5.21 28.92 25.82
C HIS A 668 4.98 30.40 26.13
N THR A 669 5.12 31.28 25.12
CA THR A 669 5.24 32.74 25.31
C THR A 669 4.23 33.57 24.55
N PHE A 670 3.39 32.94 23.73
CA PHE A 670 2.38 33.68 22.96
C PHE A 670 1.29 34.18 23.91
N ASP A 671 1.23 35.50 24.09
CA ASP A 671 0.10 36.16 24.74
C ASP A 671 -1.04 36.24 23.71
N ASP A 672 -2.21 35.70 24.06
CA ASP A 672 -3.47 36.00 23.36
C ASP A 672 -3.75 37.49 23.56
N GLY A 673 -3.26 38.32 22.63
CA GLY A 673 -3.55 39.75 22.57
C GLY A 673 -5.03 40.02 22.37
#